data_AF-A0A7Y4YIL8-F1
#
_entry.id   AF-A0A7Y4YIL8-F1
#
_cell.length_a   1.000
_cell.length_b   1.000
_cell.length_c   1.000
_cell.angle_alpha   90.00
_cell.angle_beta   90.00
_cell.angle_gamma   90.00
#
_symmetry.space_group_name_H-M   'P 1'
#
loop_
_entity.id
_entity.type
_entity.pdbx_description
1 polymer ?
#
loop_
_entity_poly.entity_id
_entity_poly.type
_entity_poly.pdbx_seq_one_letter_code
_entity_poly.pdbx_strand_id
1 'polypeptide(L)'
;MMAAVLGLLEGCAGQGPFATYVDSSKDCAEMLVQRDMQNVATIRERRFLGKVPDTTARCLGGAHAERLREGPWLDWPNYWSAGDITSRAPARLFAHTKVLGPNAHGINGALYDLEVQRIELIKFNLFDNNNTYEAYVTGRDSEAGPVLKTWPELRLPQRHPDYQAVGGDRTQVCRGELIRFRNLRGICNDIRNPLMGSTQQLFARNVPFDATFPDVGLTDIARNRHGDRVGLLKPDPQVISRTLFTRQQSQPDRCREGHGLAGSAKEAECEYKQAPFFNVLAAFWIQFMTHDWFAHVDEGHNRPDWMPVGCATHLVKNVEQQLTGDEITQLGCRPDDKIDAALIADSTEPRSFTQGGKTYLTRAPKTTANHVTAWWDASQLYGYDERSGQRVKRDPNDRAKLLLLPTAAGADAQPGYLPVFESGDPINPEWAGQEATAFPDNWSIGLSFYHNVFAREHNAFVDAFRKQTALTPDADSGLRHPAEPDRVIRYRDVMPTELFEVARLVVAAEIAKIHTIEWTTQLLYNEPMNRGMHANWSGIFEKQELVADALQEVVRRLADSEDAKKANSLYAALAAGPGIFGLGNRVYEGVPIVGLIDPGNIDRWDLKNDDHINGGVNHFGSPFNFPEEFITVYRLHPLLPDLIDYREWNREPNVIRQKVPVIDTFRGKATGAMREKGLSNWALSMGRQRLGALTLQNHPQFLQNLTMNRLQSPTK
;
A
#
# COMPACT_ATOMS: atom_id res chain seq x y z
N MET A 1 53.46 -9.85 -40.03
CA MET A 1 53.40 -10.32 -38.63
C MET A 1 53.62 -9.09 -37.75
N MET A 2 52.52 -8.35 -37.60
CA MET A 2 52.45 -6.92 -37.87
C MET A 2 51.68 -6.25 -36.75
N ALA A 3 52.35 -5.40 -35.98
CA ALA A 3 51.76 -4.10 -35.69
C ALA A 3 51.61 -3.36 -37.02
N ALA A 4 50.48 -2.69 -37.23
CA ALA A 4 50.04 -2.03 -38.46
C ALA A 4 49.44 -2.96 -39.55
N VAL A 5 48.24 -3.47 -39.29
CA VAL A 5 47.10 -3.13 -40.17
C VAL A 5 46.11 -2.36 -39.30
N LEU A 6 46.22 -1.03 -39.36
CA LEU A 6 45.22 -0.11 -38.86
C LEU A 6 43.94 -0.27 -39.68
N GLY A 7 42.81 -0.10 -39.00
CA GLY A 7 41.66 0.66 -39.48
C GLY A 7 41.07 0.24 -40.81
N LEU A 8 40.00 -0.56 -40.76
CA LEU A 8 38.88 -0.50 -41.69
C LEU A 8 37.78 -1.42 -41.15
N LEU A 9 37.14 -0.94 -40.09
CA LEU A 9 35.69 -0.98 -39.80
C LEU A 9 35.51 -0.23 -38.47
N GLU A 10 35.94 1.04 -38.48
CA GLU A 10 35.41 2.05 -37.56
C GLU A 10 33.94 2.21 -37.91
N GLY A 11 33.11 1.66 -37.04
CA GLY A 11 31.67 1.64 -37.19
C GLY A 11 31.01 1.02 -35.98
N CYS A 12 31.31 1.53 -34.77
CA CYS A 12 30.47 1.55 -33.57
C CYS A 12 31.27 2.20 -32.42
N ALA A 13 30.94 3.44 -32.08
CA ALA A 13 31.50 4.13 -30.92
C ALA A 13 31.01 3.46 -29.61
N GLY A 14 31.91 2.80 -28.88
CA GLY A 14 31.66 2.26 -27.54
C GLY A 14 32.96 1.81 -26.87
N GLN A 15 33.21 2.25 -25.64
CA GLN A 15 34.34 1.79 -24.82
C GLN A 15 34.26 0.26 -24.58
N GLY A 16 35.40 -0.42 -24.62
CA GLY A 16 35.46 -1.87 -24.43
C GLY A 16 35.10 -2.30 -22.99
N PRO A 17 34.55 -3.52 -22.79
CA PRO A 17 34.09 -4.02 -21.47
C PRO A 17 35.10 -3.92 -20.32
N PHE A 18 36.39 -4.11 -20.60
CA PHE A 18 37.46 -4.02 -19.60
C PHE A 18 37.75 -2.57 -19.18
N ALA A 19 37.67 -1.62 -20.13
CA ALA A 19 37.85 -0.20 -19.84
C ALA A 19 36.76 0.30 -18.89
N THR A 20 35.49 -0.03 -19.15
CA THR A 20 34.37 0.35 -18.28
C THR A 20 34.52 -0.17 -16.84
N TYR A 21 35.07 -1.38 -16.66
CA TYR A 21 35.33 -1.93 -15.33
C TYR A 21 36.44 -1.15 -14.59
N VAL A 22 37.54 -0.85 -15.28
CA VAL A 22 38.67 -0.11 -14.71
C VAL A 22 38.26 1.31 -14.34
N ASP A 23 37.56 1.99 -15.25
CA ASP A 23 37.08 3.37 -15.04
C ASP A 23 36.12 3.44 -13.85
N SER A 24 35.08 2.58 -13.80
CA SER A 24 34.16 2.53 -12.66
C SER A 24 34.88 2.22 -11.34
N SER A 25 35.83 1.29 -11.33
CA SER A 25 36.59 0.96 -10.11
C SER A 25 37.44 2.14 -9.63
N LYS A 26 38.02 2.90 -10.57
CA LYS A 26 38.78 4.13 -10.28
C LYS A 26 37.87 5.22 -9.75
N ASP A 27 36.73 5.48 -10.39
CA ASP A 27 35.75 6.48 -9.96
C ASP A 27 35.19 6.13 -8.57
N CYS A 28 34.95 4.85 -8.28
CA CYS A 28 34.51 4.42 -6.95
C CYS A 28 35.60 4.56 -5.88
N ALA A 29 36.87 4.30 -6.23
CA ALA A 29 37.98 4.58 -5.33
C ALA A 29 38.11 6.08 -5.04
N GLU A 30 37.93 6.92 -6.06
CA GLU A 30 37.92 8.38 -5.92
C GLU A 30 36.76 8.86 -5.03
N MET A 31 35.55 8.37 -5.26
CA MET A 31 34.37 8.63 -4.41
C MET A 31 34.65 8.31 -2.94
N LEU A 32 35.26 7.15 -2.65
CA LEU A 32 35.62 6.76 -1.29
C LEU A 32 36.70 7.66 -0.68
N VAL A 33 37.71 8.04 -1.46
CA VAL A 33 38.77 8.97 -1.02
C VAL A 33 38.20 10.35 -0.70
N GLN A 34 37.27 10.84 -1.51
CA GLN A 34 36.64 12.16 -1.35
C GLN A 34 35.52 12.15 -0.30
N ARG A 35 35.05 10.97 0.13
CA ARG A 35 33.88 10.79 1.03
C ARG A 35 32.59 11.37 0.43
N ASP A 36 32.47 11.28 -0.88
CA ASP A 36 31.34 11.78 -1.66
C ASP A 36 30.18 10.78 -1.62
N MET A 37 29.59 10.62 -0.44
CA MET A 37 28.38 9.81 -0.24
C MET A 37 27.29 10.68 0.38
N GLN A 38 26.04 10.44 -0.02
CA GLN A 38 24.91 11.15 0.57
C GLN A 38 24.82 10.86 2.07
N ASN A 39 24.47 11.87 2.86
CA ASN A 39 24.23 11.72 4.28
C ASN A 39 22.79 12.11 4.58
N VAL A 40 22.18 11.46 5.58
CA VAL A 40 20.85 11.81 6.07
C VAL A 40 20.81 13.29 6.43
N ALA A 41 19.87 14.01 5.83
CA ALA A 41 19.73 15.44 6.04
C ALA A 41 19.55 15.79 7.53
N THR A 42 20.30 16.79 7.98
CA THR A 42 20.19 17.30 9.34
C THR A 42 18.99 18.21 9.50
N ILE A 43 18.62 18.93 8.44
CA ILE A 43 17.50 19.88 8.37
C ILE A 43 16.55 19.52 7.22
N ARG A 44 15.31 19.96 7.34
CA ARG A 44 14.23 19.62 6.42
C ARG A 44 14.52 20.13 4.99
N GLU A 45 15.14 21.30 4.85
CA GLU A 45 15.39 21.98 3.57
C GLU A 45 16.40 21.23 2.68
N ARG A 46 17.16 20.28 3.26
CA ARG A 46 18.19 19.50 2.57
C ARG A 46 17.80 18.04 2.31
N ARG A 47 16.57 17.64 2.63
CA ARG A 47 16.06 16.27 2.44
C ARG A 47 15.66 15.99 1.00
N PHE A 48 15.61 14.72 0.62
CA PHE A 48 15.12 14.18 -0.65
C PHE A 48 15.74 14.81 -1.89
N LEU A 49 16.97 15.32 -1.77
CA LEU A 49 17.65 15.90 -2.92
C LEU A 49 17.80 14.84 -4.02
N GLY A 50 18.08 13.59 -3.64
CA GLY A 50 18.19 12.47 -4.59
C GLY A 50 19.28 12.67 -5.65
N LYS A 51 20.15 13.67 -5.43
CA LYS A 51 21.27 14.07 -6.26
C LYS A 51 22.57 13.73 -5.59
N VAL A 52 23.40 12.94 -6.25
CA VAL A 52 24.73 12.57 -5.74
C VAL A 52 25.80 13.46 -6.35
N PRO A 53 27.04 13.58 -5.82
CA PRO A 53 28.16 14.24 -6.50
C PRO A 53 28.54 13.60 -7.85
N ASP A 54 29.30 14.32 -8.69
CA ASP A 54 29.76 13.82 -10.01
C ASP A 54 30.56 12.53 -9.90
N THR A 55 31.45 12.46 -8.92
CA THR A 55 32.32 11.32 -8.62
C THR A 55 31.50 10.07 -8.26
N THR A 56 30.48 10.24 -7.42
CA THR A 56 29.51 9.20 -7.06
C THR A 56 28.72 8.73 -8.27
N ALA A 57 28.24 9.66 -9.11
CA ALA A 57 27.46 9.32 -10.29
C ALA A 57 28.27 8.53 -11.31
N ARG A 58 29.53 8.92 -11.55
CA ARG A 58 30.46 8.18 -12.40
C ARG A 58 30.75 6.78 -11.83
N CYS A 59 30.98 6.66 -10.52
CA CYS A 59 31.14 5.37 -9.86
C CYS A 59 29.92 4.44 -10.08
N LEU A 60 28.71 4.96 -9.84
CA LEU A 60 27.48 4.17 -9.79
C LEU A 60 26.82 3.94 -11.16
N GLY A 61 27.02 4.82 -12.14
CA GLY A 61 26.38 4.75 -13.46
C GLY A 61 27.21 5.29 -14.63
N GLY A 62 28.50 5.56 -14.41
CA GLY A 62 29.41 6.07 -15.44
C GLY A 62 29.03 7.46 -15.94
N ALA A 63 29.60 7.83 -17.09
CA ALA A 63 29.34 9.13 -17.73
C ALA A 63 27.86 9.33 -18.12
N HIS A 64 27.08 8.25 -18.24
CA HIS A 64 25.64 8.35 -18.51
C HIS A 64 24.89 8.95 -17.31
N ALA A 65 25.07 8.38 -16.11
CA ALA A 65 24.46 8.91 -14.90
C ALA A 65 24.93 10.34 -14.60
N GLU A 66 26.22 10.61 -14.75
CA GLU A 66 26.79 11.97 -14.59
C GLU A 66 26.08 13.00 -15.46
N ARG A 67 25.91 12.74 -16.76
CA ARG A 67 25.23 13.69 -17.67
C ARG A 67 23.77 13.94 -17.33
N LEU A 68 23.08 12.98 -16.71
CA LEU A 68 21.66 13.10 -16.38
C LEU A 68 21.43 13.81 -15.03
N ARG A 69 22.48 14.08 -14.25
CA ARG A 69 22.39 14.77 -12.96
C ARG A 69 21.81 16.16 -13.04
N GLU A 70 22.06 16.88 -14.13
CA GLU A 70 21.53 18.24 -14.33
C GLU A 70 20.00 18.27 -14.42
N GLY A 71 19.36 17.13 -14.69
CA GLY A 71 17.91 17.00 -14.67
C GLY A 71 17.32 17.13 -13.26
N PRO A 72 16.01 17.41 -13.12
CA PRO A 72 15.37 17.60 -11.82
C PRO A 72 15.01 16.28 -11.10
N TRP A 73 15.23 15.12 -11.73
CA TRP A 73 14.79 13.81 -11.26
C TRP A 73 15.80 13.13 -10.34
N LEU A 74 15.41 12.08 -9.62
CA LEU A 74 16.35 11.26 -8.84
C LEU A 74 17.45 10.66 -9.73
N ASP A 75 18.67 10.54 -9.21
CA ASP A 75 19.81 10.04 -9.98
C ASP A 75 19.83 8.50 -10.07
N TRP A 76 19.41 7.80 -9.01
CA TRP A 76 19.56 6.35 -8.89
C TRP A 76 18.96 5.49 -10.02
N PRO A 77 17.84 5.87 -10.68
CA PRO A 77 17.33 5.09 -11.81
C PRO A 77 18.31 5.03 -13.01
N ASN A 78 19.30 5.92 -13.05
CA ASN A 78 20.32 5.98 -14.09
C ASN A 78 21.61 5.23 -13.74
N TYR A 79 21.69 4.58 -12.57
CA TYR A 79 22.84 3.78 -12.17
C TYR A 79 22.91 2.46 -12.95
N TRP A 80 24.09 1.83 -12.95
CA TRP A 80 24.30 0.54 -13.58
C TRP A 80 23.36 -0.52 -12.98
N SER A 81 22.63 -1.22 -13.84
CA SER A 81 21.64 -2.27 -13.49
C SER A 81 20.49 -1.81 -12.58
N ALA A 82 20.29 -0.51 -12.39
CA ALA A 82 19.18 0.01 -11.60
C ALA A 82 17.89 0.23 -12.42
N GLY A 83 18.02 0.41 -13.73
CA GLY A 83 16.90 0.53 -14.67
C GLY A 83 16.56 -0.80 -15.34
N ASP A 84 16.29 -0.75 -16.65
CA ASP A 84 16.04 -1.96 -17.44
C ASP A 84 17.34 -2.63 -17.93
N ILE A 85 17.23 -3.58 -18.86
CA ILE A 85 18.38 -4.30 -19.43
C ILE A 85 19.42 -3.37 -20.09
N THR A 86 19.00 -2.19 -20.55
CA THR A 86 19.88 -1.21 -21.21
C THR A 86 20.78 -0.48 -20.20
N SER A 87 20.40 -0.47 -18.92
CA SER A 87 21.21 0.08 -17.84
C SER A 87 22.37 -0.82 -17.41
N ARG A 88 22.54 -2.03 -18.00
CA ARG A 88 23.62 -2.94 -17.59
C ARG A 88 24.96 -2.52 -18.18
N ALA A 89 26.00 -2.53 -17.35
CA ALA A 89 27.37 -2.35 -17.82
C ALA A 89 27.75 -3.49 -18.78
N PRO A 90 28.45 -3.22 -19.89
CA PRO A 90 28.84 -4.22 -20.91
C PRO A 90 29.93 -5.20 -20.43
N ALA A 91 30.38 -5.08 -19.18
CA ALA A 91 31.41 -5.93 -18.57
C ALA A 91 30.92 -7.38 -18.40
N ARG A 92 31.47 -8.31 -19.20
CA ARG A 92 31.25 -9.77 -19.04
C ARG A 92 32.13 -10.38 -17.95
N LEU A 93 33.31 -9.82 -17.69
CA LEU A 93 34.19 -10.24 -16.60
C LEU A 93 33.55 -9.83 -15.27
N PHE A 94 33.37 -10.79 -14.35
CA PHE A 94 32.73 -10.56 -13.04
C PHE A 94 31.26 -10.08 -13.09
N ALA A 95 30.56 -10.22 -14.22
CA ALA A 95 29.14 -9.85 -14.34
C ALA A 95 28.21 -10.56 -13.32
N HIS A 96 28.67 -11.68 -12.76
CA HIS A 96 27.94 -12.51 -11.81
C HIS A 96 28.37 -12.31 -10.35
N THR A 97 29.40 -11.50 -10.07
CA THR A 97 29.80 -11.22 -8.68
C THR A 97 28.82 -10.23 -8.07
N LYS A 98 28.11 -10.65 -7.01
CA LYS A 98 27.07 -9.84 -6.35
C LYS A 98 27.58 -8.61 -5.60
N VAL A 99 28.89 -8.51 -5.40
CA VAL A 99 29.52 -7.52 -4.50
C VAL A 99 30.55 -6.65 -5.22
N LEU A 100 31.05 -7.08 -6.38
CA LEU A 100 32.13 -6.41 -7.10
C LEU A 100 31.72 -6.10 -8.54
N GLY A 101 32.16 -4.94 -9.02
CA GLY A 101 31.98 -4.50 -10.40
C GLY A 101 30.82 -3.52 -10.61
N PRO A 102 30.75 -2.86 -11.78
CA PRO A 102 29.89 -1.70 -12.01
C PRO A 102 28.41 -1.94 -11.71
N ASN A 103 27.88 -3.10 -12.12
CA ASN A 103 26.49 -3.47 -11.89
C ASN A 103 26.16 -3.67 -10.39
N ALA A 104 27.08 -4.28 -9.63
CA ALA A 104 26.90 -4.45 -8.20
C ALA A 104 26.98 -3.11 -7.46
N HIS A 105 27.90 -2.23 -7.87
CA HIS A 105 28.00 -0.87 -7.32
C HIS A 105 26.71 -0.09 -7.56
N GLY A 106 26.20 -0.06 -8.80
CA GLY A 106 24.97 0.67 -9.14
C GLY A 106 23.74 0.20 -8.36
N ILE A 107 23.53 -1.12 -8.23
CA ILE A 107 22.41 -1.67 -7.43
C ILE A 107 22.57 -1.32 -5.94
N ASN A 108 23.76 -1.51 -5.37
CA ASN A 108 23.99 -1.24 -3.95
C ASN A 108 23.90 0.26 -3.64
N GLY A 109 24.36 1.12 -4.55
CA GLY A 109 24.21 2.57 -4.46
C GLY A 109 22.74 3.00 -4.52
N ALA A 110 21.93 2.41 -5.40
CA ALA A 110 20.49 2.67 -5.44
C ALA A 110 19.79 2.27 -4.13
N LEU A 111 20.11 1.10 -3.58
CA LEU A 111 19.58 0.65 -2.28
C LEU A 111 19.99 1.58 -1.13
N TYR A 112 21.23 2.07 -1.15
CA TYR A 112 21.72 3.06 -0.19
C TYR A 112 20.96 4.39 -0.27
N ASP A 113 20.80 4.94 -1.48
CA ASP A 113 20.08 6.20 -1.70
C ASP A 113 18.60 6.08 -1.29
N LEU A 114 17.97 4.93 -1.53
CA LEU A 114 16.60 4.64 -1.09
C LEU A 114 16.50 4.59 0.44
N GLU A 115 17.47 3.98 1.13
CA GLU A 115 17.46 3.91 2.59
C GLU A 115 17.69 5.27 3.24
N VAL A 116 18.59 6.10 2.68
CA VAL A 116 18.77 7.49 3.12
C VAL A 116 17.46 8.27 3.00
N GLN A 117 16.77 8.14 1.86
CA GLN A 117 15.46 8.78 1.66
C GLN A 117 14.40 8.25 2.63
N ARG A 118 14.38 6.94 2.93
CA ARG A 118 13.46 6.35 3.91
C ARG A 118 13.69 6.94 5.31
N ILE A 119 14.94 7.06 5.74
CA ILE A 119 15.29 7.65 7.04
C ILE A 119 14.85 9.13 7.10
N GLU A 120 15.03 9.87 6.01
CA GLU A 120 14.59 11.25 5.93
C GLU A 120 13.06 11.40 5.95
N LEU A 121 12.32 10.48 5.32
CA LEU A 121 10.85 10.42 5.40
C LEU A 121 10.41 10.18 6.84
N ILE A 122 11.00 9.21 7.53
CA ILE A 122 10.73 8.95 8.95
C ILE A 122 11.01 10.19 9.81
N LYS A 123 12.11 10.88 9.55
CA LYS A 123 12.54 12.04 10.35
C LYS A 123 11.71 13.29 10.11
N PHE A 124 11.20 13.50 8.89
CA PHE A 124 10.62 14.78 8.49
C PHE A 124 9.17 14.69 8.03
N ASN A 125 8.57 13.51 7.91
CA ASN A 125 7.27 13.35 7.26
C ASN A 125 6.26 12.55 8.09
N LEU A 126 6.35 12.60 9.43
CA LEU A 126 5.37 12.02 10.34
C LEU A 126 4.62 13.13 11.08
N PHE A 127 3.31 13.25 10.82
CA PHE A 127 2.43 14.25 11.42
C PHE A 127 1.07 13.61 11.75
N ASP A 128 0.84 13.30 13.02
CA ASP A 128 -0.40 12.64 13.45
C ASP A 128 -1.48 13.64 13.90
N ASN A 129 -2.73 13.40 13.47
CA ASN A 129 -3.87 14.28 13.74
C ASN A 129 -4.60 13.95 15.06
N ASN A 130 -4.23 12.88 15.76
CA ASN A 130 -4.86 12.46 17.02
C ASN A 130 -4.32 13.25 18.23
N ASN A 131 -3.95 14.52 18.01
CA ASN A 131 -3.33 15.42 19.00
C ASN A 131 -2.01 14.94 19.61
N THR A 132 -1.34 13.96 19.01
CA THR A 132 -0.04 13.47 19.50
C THR A 132 1.16 14.28 19.00
N TYR A 133 0.97 15.09 17.95
CA TYR A 133 2.04 15.81 17.27
C TYR A 133 2.74 16.87 18.13
N GLU A 134 2.06 17.48 19.10
CA GLU A 134 2.71 18.41 20.02
C GLU A 134 3.78 17.68 20.86
N ALA A 135 3.43 16.54 21.44
CA ALA A 135 4.38 15.71 22.19
C ALA A 135 5.52 15.19 21.30
N TYR A 136 5.27 14.91 20.02
CA TYR A 136 6.31 14.59 19.05
C TYR A 136 7.34 15.73 18.87
N VAL A 137 6.90 16.99 18.94
CA VAL A 137 7.77 18.17 18.79
C VAL A 137 8.43 18.56 20.12
N THR A 138 7.71 18.52 21.22
CA THR A 138 8.16 19.02 22.52
C THR A 138 8.86 17.97 23.38
N GLY A 139 8.64 16.69 23.11
CA GLY A 139 8.95 15.61 24.04
C GLY A 139 7.95 15.53 25.20
N ARG A 140 8.11 14.50 26.03
CA ARG A 140 7.31 14.25 27.24
C ARG A 140 8.16 13.50 28.27
N ASP A 141 8.03 13.83 29.56
CA ASP A 141 8.70 13.12 30.66
C ASP A 141 10.23 12.98 30.51
N SER A 142 10.89 14.00 29.97
CA SER A 142 12.33 14.02 29.62
C SER A 142 12.75 13.14 28.43
N GLU A 143 11.81 12.44 27.80
CA GLU A 143 12.02 11.73 26.55
C GLU A 143 11.78 12.66 25.36
N ALA A 144 12.60 12.51 24.32
CA ALA A 144 12.40 13.22 23.06
C ALA A 144 11.15 12.68 22.35
N GLY A 145 10.38 13.56 21.72
CA GLY A 145 9.14 13.16 21.03
C GLY A 145 9.30 12.00 20.02
N PRO A 146 10.36 11.97 19.20
CA PRO A 146 10.60 10.87 18.26
C PRO A 146 10.88 9.50 18.90
N VAL A 147 11.10 9.40 20.22
CA VAL A 147 11.27 8.11 20.92
C VAL A 147 10.04 7.69 21.72
N LEU A 148 8.98 8.51 21.75
CA LEU A 148 7.76 8.18 22.46
C LEU A 148 7.11 6.91 21.88
N LYS A 149 6.70 6.01 22.77
CA LYS A 149 6.04 4.73 22.42
C LYS A 149 4.58 4.64 22.87
N THR A 150 4.10 5.60 23.67
CA THR A 150 2.75 5.56 24.24
C THR A 150 2.07 6.94 24.19
N TRP A 151 0.76 6.96 23.96
CA TRP A 151 -0.01 8.19 23.82
C TRP A 151 -1.32 8.11 24.62
N PRO A 152 -1.54 9.00 25.61
CA PRO A 152 -2.81 9.08 26.33
C PRO A 152 -4.04 9.25 25.42
N GLU A 153 -3.85 9.88 24.28
CA GLU A 153 -4.86 10.13 23.25
C GLU A 153 -5.37 8.83 22.60
N LEU A 154 -4.59 7.75 22.66
CA LEU A 154 -4.90 6.45 22.03
C LEU A 154 -5.45 5.41 23.02
N ARG A 155 -5.92 5.87 24.17
CA ARG A 155 -6.66 5.04 25.15
C ARG A 155 -8.08 4.82 24.68
N LEU A 156 -8.66 3.65 24.98
CA LEU A 156 -10.10 3.43 24.82
C LEU A 156 -10.87 4.45 25.67
N PRO A 157 -11.92 5.10 25.12
CA PRO A 157 -12.75 6.01 25.89
C PRO A 157 -13.65 5.23 26.88
N GLN A 158 -14.11 5.87 27.95
CA GLN A 158 -14.92 5.24 29.01
C GLN A 158 -16.19 4.55 28.49
N ARG A 159 -16.75 5.04 27.38
CA ARG A 159 -17.93 4.46 26.70
C ARG A 159 -17.64 3.18 25.90
N HIS A 160 -16.38 2.82 25.69
CA HIS A 160 -16.01 1.66 24.90
C HIS A 160 -16.29 0.36 25.69
N PRO A 161 -16.86 -0.69 25.07
CA PRO A 161 -17.19 -1.94 25.77
C PRO A 161 -15.98 -2.57 26.48
N ASP A 162 -14.80 -2.55 25.83
CA ASP A 162 -13.56 -3.11 26.39
C ASP A 162 -12.79 -2.16 27.32
N TYR A 163 -13.34 -0.99 27.65
CA TYR A 163 -12.64 0.02 28.47
C TYR A 163 -12.13 -0.54 29.80
N GLN A 164 -12.97 -1.30 30.50
CA GLN A 164 -12.58 -1.93 31.78
C GLN A 164 -11.60 -3.09 31.56
N ALA A 165 -11.77 -3.85 30.47
CA ALA A 165 -10.91 -4.99 30.15
C ALA A 165 -9.46 -4.59 29.89
N VAL A 166 -9.23 -3.40 29.32
CA VAL A 166 -7.88 -2.86 29.11
C VAL A 166 -7.29 -2.16 30.34
N GLY A 167 -8.06 -1.93 31.42
CA GLY A 167 -7.56 -1.32 32.66
C GLY A 167 -8.34 -0.09 33.15
N GLY A 168 -9.30 0.40 32.37
CA GLY A 168 -10.19 1.51 32.73
C GLY A 168 -9.44 2.83 32.90
N ASP A 169 -9.64 3.49 34.05
CA ASP A 169 -9.00 4.76 34.41
C ASP A 169 -7.49 4.62 34.68
N ARG A 170 -7.01 3.38 34.94
CA ARG A 170 -5.58 3.10 35.14
C ARG A 170 -4.83 3.08 33.82
N THR A 171 -3.52 2.80 33.83
CA THR A 171 -2.77 2.52 32.61
C THR A 171 -3.46 1.42 31.82
N GLN A 172 -3.79 1.70 30.56
CA GLN A 172 -4.44 0.73 29.71
C GLN A 172 -3.40 -0.16 29.05
N VAL A 173 -3.56 -1.47 29.22
CA VAL A 173 -2.73 -2.50 28.57
C VAL A 173 -3.65 -3.66 28.16
N CYS A 174 -3.71 -3.94 26.86
CA CYS A 174 -4.49 -5.06 26.33
C CYS A 174 -3.84 -6.39 26.69
N ARG A 175 -4.65 -7.35 27.15
CA ARG A 175 -4.21 -8.71 27.53
C ARG A 175 -5.29 -9.75 27.22
N GLY A 176 -4.94 -11.02 27.37
CA GLY A 176 -5.90 -12.13 27.23
C GLY A 176 -6.51 -12.19 25.83
N GLU A 177 -7.84 -12.26 25.75
CA GLU A 177 -8.57 -12.39 24.47
C GLU A 177 -8.33 -11.22 23.52
N LEU A 178 -8.07 -10.02 24.03
CA LEU A 178 -7.90 -8.82 23.22
C LEU A 178 -6.63 -8.83 22.35
N ILE A 179 -5.67 -9.70 22.66
CA ILE A 179 -4.39 -9.83 21.95
C ILE A 179 -4.20 -11.22 21.34
N ARG A 180 -5.23 -12.06 21.37
CA ARG A 180 -5.15 -13.45 20.91
C ARG A 180 -5.22 -13.54 19.39
N PHE A 181 -6.05 -12.70 18.77
CA PHE A 181 -6.28 -12.66 17.33
C PHE A 181 -6.37 -11.21 16.85
N ARG A 182 -6.44 -11.00 15.52
CA ARG A 182 -6.81 -9.69 14.98
C ARG A 182 -8.26 -9.41 15.34
N ASN A 183 -8.51 -8.37 16.13
CA ASN A 183 -9.86 -8.05 16.53
C ASN A 183 -10.66 -7.45 15.34
N LEU A 184 -11.98 -7.39 15.48
CA LEU A 184 -12.85 -6.88 14.42
C LEU A 184 -12.69 -5.36 14.19
N ARG A 185 -12.42 -4.58 15.24
CA ARG A 185 -12.34 -3.11 15.18
C ARG A 185 -10.93 -2.55 14.96
N GLY A 186 -9.90 -3.39 14.88
CA GLY A 186 -8.48 -2.99 14.83
C GLY A 186 -7.89 -2.44 16.14
N ILE A 187 -8.51 -2.71 17.29
CA ILE A 187 -8.00 -2.30 18.62
C ILE A 187 -6.98 -3.31 19.14
N CYS A 188 -6.14 -2.88 20.09
CA CYS A 188 -5.22 -3.75 20.83
C CYS A 188 -4.16 -4.50 19.98
N ASN A 189 -3.92 -4.05 18.74
CA ASN A 189 -2.76 -4.51 17.96
C ASN A 189 -1.45 -4.04 18.63
N ASP A 190 -1.43 -2.76 19.03
CA ASP A 190 -0.48 -2.25 20.02
C ASP A 190 -1.12 -2.34 21.41
N ILE A 191 -0.52 -3.12 22.31
CA ILE A 191 -1.13 -3.42 23.62
C ILE A 191 -1.17 -2.20 24.53
N ARG A 192 -0.31 -1.19 24.32
CA ARG A 192 -0.22 0.02 25.15
C ARG A 192 -0.97 1.20 24.56
N ASN A 193 -1.35 1.10 23.28
CA ASN A 193 -2.09 2.11 22.55
C ASN A 193 -3.35 1.49 21.91
N PRO A 194 -4.36 1.12 22.72
CA PRO A 194 -5.48 0.30 22.27
C PRO A 194 -6.21 0.81 21.02
N LEU A 195 -6.32 2.13 20.81
CA LEU A 195 -6.99 2.72 19.64
C LEU A 195 -6.13 2.78 18.37
N MET A 196 -4.82 2.54 18.44
CA MET A 196 -3.94 2.74 17.30
C MET A 196 -4.36 1.87 16.10
N GLY A 197 -4.48 2.50 14.92
CA GLY A 197 -4.89 1.84 13.68
C GLY A 197 -6.32 1.28 13.66
N SER A 198 -7.12 1.51 14.69
CA SER A 198 -8.51 1.04 14.75
C SER A 198 -9.40 1.77 13.76
N THR A 199 -10.58 1.21 13.50
CA THR A 199 -11.65 1.93 12.81
C THR A 199 -11.96 3.23 13.55
N GLN A 200 -12.27 4.29 12.80
CA GLN A 200 -12.51 5.68 13.23
C GLN A 200 -11.28 6.50 13.66
N GLN A 201 -10.06 5.97 13.56
CA GLN A 201 -8.86 6.79 13.81
C GLN A 201 -8.66 7.86 12.71
N LEU A 202 -8.18 9.04 13.11
CA LEU A 202 -7.93 10.15 12.18
C LEU A 202 -6.74 9.82 11.28
N PHE A 203 -6.89 10.01 9.97
CA PHE A 203 -5.77 9.87 9.04
C PHE A 203 -4.65 10.84 9.44
N ALA A 204 -3.41 10.37 9.36
CA ALA A 204 -2.22 11.18 9.59
C ALA A 204 -1.93 12.09 8.37
N ARG A 205 -0.78 12.76 8.39
CA ARG A 205 -0.22 13.51 7.26
C ARG A 205 1.25 13.16 7.09
N ASN A 206 1.72 13.18 5.84
CA ASN A 206 3.15 13.22 5.51
C ASN A 206 3.66 14.62 5.19
N VAL A 207 2.77 15.63 5.16
CA VAL A 207 3.13 17.03 4.98
C VAL A 207 2.83 17.84 6.24
N PRO A 208 3.57 18.94 6.49
CA PRO A 208 3.33 19.82 7.61
C PRO A 208 1.92 20.41 7.58
N PHE A 209 1.27 20.52 8.74
CA PHE A 209 -0.10 21.02 8.85
C PHE A 209 -0.29 22.44 8.30
N ASP A 210 0.71 23.31 8.44
CA ASP A 210 0.72 24.68 7.91
C ASP A 210 0.85 24.76 6.37
N ALA A 211 1.21 23.65 5.73
CA ALA A 211 1.21 23.50 4.27
C ALA A 211 -0.04 22.77 3.75
N THR A 212 -0.91 22.25 4.63
CA THR A 212 -2.19 21.65 4.25
C THR A 212 -3.27 22.73 4.08
N PHE A 213 -4.24 22.48 3.20
CA PHE A 213 -5.34 23.42 2.89
C PHE A 213 -4.83 24.83 2.53
N PRO A 214 -3.98 24.98 1.49
CA PRO A 214 -3.43 26.29 1.12
C PRO A 214 -4.50 27.31 0.72
N ASP A 215 -5.69 26.85 0.33
CA ASP A 215 -6.87 27.64 -0.03
C ASP A 215 -7.43 28.46 1.15
N VAL A 216 -7.26 28.00 2.39
CA VAL A 216 -7.67 28.78 3.57
C VAL A 216 -6.68 29.91 3.91
N GLY A 217 -5.50 29.94 3.27
CA GLY A 217 -4.56 31.04 3.35
C GLY A 217 -4.09 31.36 4.78
N LEU A 218 -3.88 30.36 5.64
CA LEU A 218 -3.54 30.59 7.06
C LEU A 218 -2.17 31.26 7.26
N THR A 219 -1.20 30.98 6.39
CA THR A 219 0.16 31.52 6.49
C THR A 219 0.45 32.54 5.39
N ASP A 220 1.38 33.47 5.65
CA ASP A 220 1.90 34.38 4.62
C ASP A 220 2.50 33.61 3.43
N ILE A 221 3.16 32.48 3.71
CA ILE A 221 3.70 31.61 2.65
C ILE A 221 2.56 31.06 1.78
N ALA A 222 1.48 30.53 2.37
CA ALA A 222 0.36 30.01 1.60
C ALA A 222 -0.30 31.12 0.76
N ARG A 223 -0.57 32.28 1.35
CA ARG A 223 -1.16 33.45 0.66
C ARG A 223 -0.28 33.96 -0.47
N ASN A 224 1.01 34.16 -0.22
CA ASN A 224 1.94 34.68 -1.23
C ASN A 224 2.25 33.65 -2.32
N ARG A 225 2.32 32.36 -1.97
CA ARG A 225 2.63 31.30 -2.93
C ARG A 225 1.44 30.99 -3.81
N HIS A 226 0.25 30.85 -3.25
CA HIS A 226 -0.91 30.33 -3.98
C HIS A 226 -1.89 31.43 -4.39
N GLY A 227 -2.04 32.49 -3.61
CA GLY A 227 -3.06 33.51 -3.83
C GLY A 227 -4.44 32.89 -3.91
N ASP A 228 -5.21 33.28 -4.91
CA ASP A 228 -6.53 32.73 -5.23
C ASP A 228 -6.48 31.60 -6.28
N ARG A 229 -5.30 31.06 -6.60
CA ARG A 229 -5.11 30.14 -7.74
C ARG A 229 -5.52 28.69 -7.47
N VAL A 230 -5.73 28.33 -6.21
CA VAL A 230 -6.07 26.97 -5.77
C VAL A 230 -7.31 27.00 -4.89
N GLY A 231 -8.21 26.06 -5.13
CA GLY A 231 -9.41 25.85 -4.34
C GLY A 231 -10.11 24.58 -4.80
N LEU A 232 -11.18 24.20 -4.10
CA LEU A 232 -11.89 22.95 -4.39
C LEU A 232 -12.43 22.87 -5.83
N LEU A 233 -12.84 24.02 -6.40
CA LEU A 233 -13.33 24.14 -7.78
C LEU A 233 -12.42 25.01 -8.66
N LYS A 234 -11.16 25.22 -8.25
CA LYS A 234 -10.24 26.12 -8.95
C LYS A 234 -8.81 25.54 -9.03
N PRO A 235 -8.29 25.24 -10.22
CA PRO A 235 -8.99 25.24 -11.52
C PRO A 235 -10.15 24.23 -11.57
N ASP A 236 -11.06 24.41 -12.52
CA ASP A 236 -12.30 23.63 -12.62
C ASP A 236 -12.02 22.11 -12.76
N PRO A 237 -12.51 21.27 -11.82
CA PRO A 237 -12.18 19.84 -11.80
C PRO A 237 -12.67 19.06 -13.01
N GLN A 238 -13.82 19.42 -13.58
CA GLN A 238 -14.32 18.74 -14.77
C GLN A 238 -13.52 19.11 -16.01
N VAL A 239 -13.10 20.37 -16.13
CA VAL A 239 -12.21 20.79 -17.24
C VAL A 239 -10.86 20.06 -17.14
N ILE A 240 -10.27 19.98 -15.94
CA ILE A 240 -9.05 19.19 -15.71
C ILE A 240 -9.26 17.73 -16.15
N SER A 241 -10.35 17.10 -15.70
CA SER A 241 -10.68 15.72 -16.04
C SER A 241 -10.82 15.54 -17.55
N ARG A 242 -11.59 16.40 -18.22
CA ARG A 242 -11.87 16.29 -19.65
C ARG A 242 -10.66 16.57 -20.53
N THR A 243 -9.81 17.53 -20.16
CA THR A 243 -8.66 17.95 -20.97
C THR A 243 -7.40 17.12 -20.70
N LEU A 244 -7.11 16.81 -19.43
CA LEU A 244 -5.84 16.18 -19.05
C LEU A 244 -5.92 14.68 -18.82
N PHE A 245 -7.10 14.13 -18.52
CA PHE A 245 -7.24 12.72 -18.12
C PHE A 245 -7.95 11.83 -19.13
N THR A 246 -8.92 12.34 -19.88
CA THR A 246 -9.71 11.55 -20.85
C THR A 246 -8.83 10.76 -21.83
N ARG A 247 -9.09 9.44 -21.94
CA ARG A 247 -8.51 8.60 -23.00
C ARG A 247 -8.99 9.06 -24.37
N GLN A 248 -8.06 9.27 -25.29
CA GLN A 248 -8.37 9.55 -26.69
C GLN A 248 -8.76 8.26 -27.40
N GLN A 249 -9.75 8.34 -28.30
CA GLN A 249 -10.27 7.21 -29.08
C GLN A 249 -10.24 7.55 -30.56
N SER A 250 -9.54 6.75 -31.37
CA SER A 250 -9.59 6.88 -32.83
C SER A 250 -10.94 6.46 -33.42
N GLN A 251 -11.65 5.55 -32.73
CA GLN A 251 -12.95 4.99 -33.14
C GLN A 251 -13.95 5.08 -31.97
N PRO A 252 -14.43 6.29 -31.63
CA PRO A 252 -15.30 6.50 -30.47
C PRO A 252 -16.60 5.67 -30.53
N ASP A 253 -17.16 5.40 -31.71
CA ASP A 253 -18.36 4.59 -31.88
C ASP A 253 -18.17 3.11 -31.51
N ARG A 254 -16.93 2.60 -31.51
CA ARG A 254 -16.61 1.24 -31.07
C ARG A 254 -16.35 1.15 -29.57
N CYS A 255 -15.93 2.26 -28.97
CA CYS A 255 -15.70 2.35 -27.54
C CYS A 255 -16.98 2.72 -26.77
N ARG A 256 -17.82 3.58 -27.37
CA ARG A 256 -19.04 4.17 -26.78
C ARG A 256 -18.82 4.60 -25.34
N GLU A 257 -17.84 5.47 -25.11
CA GLU A 257 -17.49 5.99 -23.77
C GLU A 257 -17.12 4.90 -22.74
N GLY A 258 -16.57 3.79 -23.21
CA GLY A 258 -16.20 2.63 -22.39
C GLY A 258 -17.32 1.59 -22.24
N HIS A 259 -18.48 1.79 -22.85
CA HIS A 259 -19.58 0.81 -22.88
C HIS A 259 -19.43 -0.29 -23.94
N GLY A 260 -18.37 -0.23 -24.77
CA GLY A 260 -18.10 -1.22 -25.81
C GLY A 260 -19.27 -1.39 -26.79
N LEU A 261 -19.39 -2.52 -27.48
CA LEU A 261 -20.52 -2.83 -28.37
C LEU A 261 -21.54 -3.77 -27.72
N ALA A 262 -22.78 -3.77 -28.24
CA ALA A 262 -23.85 -4.61 -27.73
C ALA A 262 -23.45 -6.09 -27.69
N GLY A 263 -23.83 -6.81 -26.63
CA GLY A 263 -23.51 -8.22 -26.47
C GLY A 263 -22.01 -8.52 -26.26
N SER A 264 -21.19 -7.51 -25.88
CA SER A 264 -19.73 -7.65 -25.74
C SER A 264 -19.05 -8.15 -27.03
N ALA A 265 -19.51 -7.64 -28.18
CA ALA A 265 -19.04 -8.03 -29.50
C ALA A 265 -17.51 -7.88 -29.63
N LYS A 266 -16.86 -8.78 -30.37
CA LYS A 266 -15.39 -8.83 -30.46
C LYS A 266 -14.78 -7.62 -31.17
N GLU A 267 -15.60 -6.95 -31.97
CA GLU A 267 -15.27 -5.77 -32.75
C GLU A 267 -15.25 -4.50 -31.88
N ALA A 268 -15.69 -4.57 -30.61
CA ALA A 268 -15.58 -3.45 -29.69
C ALA A 268 -14.12 -3.13 -29.39
N GLU A 269 -13.83 -1.84 -29.31
CA GLU A 269 -12.46 -1.35 -29.16
C GLU A 269 -12.46 -0.06 -28.36
N CYS A 270 -11.68 -0.04 -27.27
CA CYS A 270 -11.35 1.15 -26.51
C CYS A 270 -9.83 1.21 -26.38
N GLU A 271 -9.22 2.18 -27.05
CA GLU A 271 -7.78 2.38 -27.05
C GLU A 271 -7.32 2.95 -25.69
N TYR A 272 -6.19 2.44 -25.20
CA TYR A 272 -5.53 2.98 -24.01
C TYR A 272 -4.02 2.72 -24.12
N LYS A 273 -3.24 3.56 -23.45
CA LYS A 273 -1.78 3.38 -23.34
C LYS A 273 -1.54 2.23 -22.37
N GLN A 274 -1.05 1.10 -22.86
CA GLN A 274 -0.80 -0.10 -22.05
C GLN A 274 0.52 0.04 -21.26
N ALA A 275 0.54 -0.48 -20.03
CA ALA A 275 1.80 -0.70 -19.34
C ALA A 275 2.58 -1.87 -19.98
N PRO A 276 3.91 -1.79 -20.08
CA PRO A 276 4.70 -2.76 -20.85
C PRO A 276 4.74 -4.18 -20.24
N PHE A 277 4.64 -4.30 -18.91
CA PHE A 277 4.84 -5.58 -18.20
C PHE A 277 3.71 -5.98 -17.25
N PHE A 278 2.81 -5.07 -16.88
CA PHE A 278 1.83 -5.31 -15.80
C PHE A 278 0.45 -5.68 -16.35
N ASN A 279 -0.28 -6.59 -15.68
CA ASN A 279 -1.55 -7.14 -16.17
C ASN A 279 -2.77 -6.65 -15.37
N VAL A 280 -3.97 -6.89 -15.89
CA VAL A 280 -5.22 -6.39 -15.29
C VAL A 280 -5.51 -7.00 -13.91
N LEU A 281 -5.04 -8.23 -13.63
CA LEU A 281 -5.12 -8.80 -12.27
C LEU A 281 -4.52 -7.83 -11.25
N ALA A 282 -3.36 -7.27 -11.55
CA ALA A 282 -2.70 -6.36 -10.64
C ALA A 282 -3.40 -5.00 -10.46
N ALA A 283 -4.16 -4.54 -11.46
CA ALA A 283 -5.01 -3.35 -11.32
C ALA A 283 -6.13 -3.60 -10.29
N PHE A 284 -6.72 -4.79 -10.31
CA PHE A 284 -7.76 -5.17 -9.35
C PHE A 284 -7.21 -5.63 -8.00
N TRP A 285 -5.98 -6.16 -7.95
CA TRP A 285 -5.29 -6.46 -6.69
C TRP A 285 -5.19 -5.19 -5.86
N ILE A 286 -4.76 -4.08 -6.46
CA ILE A 286 -4.61 -2.86 -5.67
C ILE A 286 -5.94 -2.28 -5.21
N GLN A 287 -7.02 -2.42 -6.00
CA GLN A 287 -8.37 -2.09 -5.51
C GLN A 287 -8.74 -2.96 -4.28
N PHE A 288 -8.49 -4.27 -4.35
CA PHE A 288 -8.73 -5.20 -3.25
C PHE A 288 -7.93 -4.84 -1.98
N MET A 289 -6.71 -4.29 -2.12
CA MET A 289 -5.92 -3.81 -0.98
C MET A 289 -6.45 -2.50 -0.41
N THR A 290 -6.85 -1.55 -1.26
CA THR A 290 -7.37 -0.25 -0.77
C THR A 290 -8.63 -0.42 0.08
N HIS A 291 -9.41 -1.50 -0.14
CA HIS A 291 -10.57 -1.86 0.68
C HIS A 291 -10.20 -2.47 2.05
N ASP A 292 -8.95 -2.91 2.23
CA ASP A 292 -8.40 -3.33 3.53
C ASP A 292 -7.90 -2.11 4.32
N TRP A 293 -7.34 -1.12 3.62
CA TRP A 293 -6.51 -0.09 4.22
C TRP A 293 -7.27 1.15 4.67
N PHE A 294 -8.18 1.67 3.83
CA PHE A 294 -8.76 2.98 4.08
C PHE A 294 -10.14 3.21 3.44
N ALA A 295 -10.97 3.99 4.14
CA ALA A 295 -12.20 4.56 3.60
C ALA A 295 -12.51 5.91 4.25
N HIS A 296 -12.64 6.95 3.43
CA HIS A 296 -13.20 8.25 3.88
C HIS A 296 -14.72 8.21 4.03
N VAL A 297 -15.38 7.30 3.31
CA VAL A 297 -16.84 7.16 3.30
C VAL A 297 -17.29 6.18 4.38
N ASP A 298 -18.47 6.43 4.95
CA ASP A 298 -19.17 5.46 5.81
C ASP A 298 -20.22 4.75 4.94
N GLU A 299 -20.05 3.46 4.69
CA GLU A 299 -21.02 2.64 3.93
C GLU A 299 -21.33 3.15 2.51
N GLY A 300 -20.30 3.65 1.82
CA GLY A 300 -20.45 4.24 0.48
C GLY A 300 -21.12 5.62 0.49
N HIS A 301 -21.34 6.19 1.68
CA HIS A 301 -21.93 7.51 1.85
C HIS A 301 -20.96 8.53 2.43
N ASN A 302 -21.16 9.75 1.97
CA ASN A 302 -20.58 10.97 2.51
C ASN A 302 -21.70 11.74 3.25
N ARG A 303 -21.51 13.05 3.49
CA ARG A 303 -22.58 13.87 4.05
C ARG A 303 -23.78 13.95 3.10
N PRO A 304 -25.01 14.15 3.61
CA PRO A 304 -26.19 14.31 2.76
C PRO A 304 -26.19 15.61 1.94
N ASP A 305 -25.36 16.59 2.33
CA ASP A 305 -25.20 17.84 1.60
C ASP A 305 -24.56 17.61 0.23
N TRP A 306 -25.05 18.28 -0.81
CA TRP A 306 -24.48 18.20 -2.15
C TRP A 306 -23.67 19.44 -2.49
N MET A 307 -22.57 19.25 -3.21
CA MET A 307 -21.71 20.29 -3.75
C MET A 307 -21.52 20.09 -5.27
N PRO A 308 -21.34 21.18 -6.05
CA PRO A 308 -21.06 21.07 -7.48
C PRO A 308 -19.69 20.45 -7.73
N VAL A 309 -19.49 19.84 -8.89
CA VAL A 309 -18.21 19.23 -9.29
C VAL A 309 -17.44 20.00 -10.37
N GLY A 310 -17.93 21.17 -10.81
CA GLY A 310 -17.26 22.03 -11.80
C GLY A 310 -18.07 22.20 -13.09
N CYS A 311 -17.38 22.31 -14.22
CA CYS A 311 -17.90 22.69 -15.54
C CYS A 311 -18.47 24.12 -15.59
N ALA A 312 -17.85 25.06 -14.86
CA ALA A 312 -18.23 26.46 -14.86
C ALA A 312 -17.19 27.35 -15.59
N THR A 313 -15.91 27.11 -15.36
CA THR A 313 -14.84 28.00 -15.85
C THR A 313 -13.68 27.25 -16.46
N HIS A 314 -12.88 27.95 -17.26
CA HIS A 314 -11.58 27.49 -17.76
C HIS A 314 -10.52 28.59 -17.66
N LEU A 315 -9.26 28.23 -17.87
CA LEU A 315 -8.15 29.21 -17.92
C LEU A 315 -7.71 29.44 -19.36
N VAL A 316 -7.84 30.67 -19.85
CA VAL A 316 -7.28 31.12 -21.12
C VAL A 316 -6.15 32.09 -20.82
N LYS A 317 -4.90 31.68 -21.14
CA LYS A 317 -3.68 32.46 -20.80
C LYS A 317 -3.62 32.84 -19.30
N ASN A 318 -3.96 31.90 -18.43
CA ASN A 318 -4.05 32.07 -16.96
C ASN A 318 -5.12 33.06 -16.47
N VAL A 319 -6.07 33.44 -17.32
CA VAL A 319 -7.24 34.24 -16.93
C VAL A 319 -8.46 33.32 -16.89
N GLU A 320 -9.17 33.34 -15.77
CA GLU A 320 -10.42 32.58 -15.61
C GLU A 320 -11.53 33.20 -16.46
N GLN A 321 -12.17 32.37 -17.28
CA GLN A 321 -13.31 32.75 -18.11
C GLN A 321 -14.44 31.72 -17.93
N GLN A 322 -15.68 32.17 -18.06
CA GLN A 322 -16.85 31.29 -18.02
C GLN A 322 -16.90 30.44 -19.29
N LEU A 323 -17.26 29.16 -19.14
CA LEU A 323 -17.50 28.29 -20.28
C LEU A 323 -18.79 28.68 -20.99
N THR A 324 -18.75 28.76 -22.31
CA THR A 324 -19.94 28.88 -23.17
C THR A 324 -20.64 27.53 -23.35
N GLY A 325 -21.90 27.53 -23.78
CA GLY A 325 -22.64 26.28 -24.03
C GLY A 325 -21.99 25.37 -25.08
N ASP A 326 -21.38 25.95 -26.11
CA ASP A 326 -20.64 25.22 -27.14
C ASP A 326 -19.37 24.57 -26.55
N GLU A 327 -18.64 25.29 -25.69
CA GLU A 327 -17.45 24.75 -25.01
C GLU A 327 -17.79 23.64 -24.02
N ILE A 328 -18.88 23.78 -23.26
CA ILE A 328 -19.39 22.72 -22.38
C ILE A 328 -19.69 21.46 -23.19
N THR A 329 -20.39 21.62 -24.31
CA THR A 329 -20.73 20.51 -25.22
C THR A 329 -19.48 19.87 -25.82
N GLN A 330 -18.52 20.68 -26.28
CA GLN A 330 -17.27 20.21 -26.87
C GLN A 330 -16.38 19.47 -25.86
N LEU A 331 -16.32 19.95 -24.61
CA LEU A 331 -15.59 19.30 -23.53
C LEU A 331 -16.30 18.04 -23.02
N GLY A 332 -17.61 17.95 -23.22
CA GLY A 332 -18.45 16.91 -22.62
C GLY A 332 -18.53 17.01 -21.10
N CYS A 333 -18.38 18.22 -20.52
CA CYS A 333 -18.55 18.41 -19.08
C CYS A 333 -20.03 18.65 -18.73
N ARG A 334 -20.40 18.45 -17.46
CA ARG A 334 -21.80 18.45 -16.99
C ARG A 334 -21.97 19.46 -15.85
N PRO A 335 -22.50 20.68 -16.10
CA PRO A 335 -22.54 21.75 -15.11
C PRO A 335 -23.51 21.49 -13.93
N ASP A 336 -24.51 20.62 -14.13
CA ASP A 336 -25.50 20.30 -13.11
C ASP A 336 -25.10 19.11 -12.21
N ASP A 337 -23.99 18.44 -12.53
CA ASP A 337 -23.49 17.32 -11.73
C ASP A 337 -23.11 17.80 -10.32
N LYS A 338 -23.47 16.97 -9.34
CA LYS A 338 -23.16 17.19 -7.93
C LYS A 338 -22.64 15.92 -7.29
N ILE A 339 -21.91 16.09 -6.20
CA ILE A 339 -21.44 15.02 -5.33
C ILE A 339 -21.77 15.36 -3.88
N ASP A 340 -21.87 14.35 -3.03
CA ASP A 340 -21.92 14.55 -1.59
C ASP A 340 -20.68 15.32 -1.08
N ALA A 341 -20.88 16.18 -0.11
CA ALA A 341 -19.79 16.81 0.62
C ALA A 341 -19.05 15.79 1.50
N ALA A 342 -17.71 15.89 1.55
CA ALA A 342 -16.88 14.97 2.31
C ALA A 342 -17.23 14.93 3.82
N LEU A 343 -17.09 13.75 4.44
CA LEU A 343 -17.12 13.59 5.89
C LEU A 343 -15.87 14.25 6.50
N ILE A 344 -16.08 15.30 7.30
CA ILE A 344 -15.03 16.00 8.03
C ILE A 344 -15.20 15.71 9.52
N ALA A 345 -14.16 15.15 10.14
CA ALA A 345 -14.18 14.78 11.55
C ALA A 345 -14.04 16.02 12.45
N ASP A 346 -13.12 16.92 12.12
CA ASP A 346 -12.96 18.21 12.79
C ASP A 346 -12.55 19.29 11.77
N SER A 347 -13.20 20.44 11.86
CA SER A 347 -12.90 21.64 11.06
C SER A 347 -12.80 22.91 11.90
N THR A 348 -12.80 22.77 13.23
CA THR A 348 -12.56 23.88 14.15
C THR A 348 -11.12 24.38 13.99
N GLU A 349 -10.87 25.63 14.37
CA GLU A 349 -9.53 26.21 14.26
C GLU A 349 -8.53 25.40 15.11
N PRO A 350 -7.44 24.87 14.50
CA PRO A 350 -6.46 24.08 15.25
C PRO A 350 -5.68 24.97 16.21
N ARG A 351 -5.42 24.47 17.41
CA ARG A 351 -4.56 25.16 18.38
C ARG A 351 -3.13 25.27 17.84
N SER A 352 -2.48 26.40 18.10
CA SER A 352 -1.06 26.60 17.84
C SER A 352 -0.21 26.48 19.11
N PHE A 353 1.05 26.08 18.96
CA PHE A 353 2.07 26.09 20.02
C PHE A 353 3.43 26.51 19.47
N THR A 354 4.39 26.87 20.35
CA THR A 354 5.72 27.34 19.94
C THR A 354 6.80 26.47 20.56
N GLN A 355 7.76 26.02 19.75
CA GLN A 355 8.95 25.30 20.19
C GLN A 355 10.16 25.84 19.42
N GLY A 356 11.25 26.17 20.12
CA GLY A 356 12.49 26.63 19.48
C GLY A 356 12.33 27.87 18.58
N GLY A 357 11.41 28.79 18.92
CA GLY A 357 11.14 30.00 18.14
C GLY A 357 10.29 29.78 16.87
N LYS A 358 9.81 28.56 16.63
CA LYS A 358 8.90 28.22 15.53
C LYS A 358 7.49 27.93 16.06
N THR A 359 6.47 28.41 15.35
CA THR A 359 5.06 28.10 15.62
C THR A 359 4.62 26.86 14.84
N TYR A 360 3.86 26.00 15.49
CA TYR A 360 3.32 24.75 14.98
C TYR A 360 1.81 24.69 15.23
N LEU A 361 1.11 23.86 14.46
CA LEU A 361 -0.29 23.49 14.71
C LEU A 361 -0.35 22.12 15.39
N THR A 362 -1.35 21.88 16.23
CA THR A 362 -1.53 20.57 16.89
C THR A 362 -2.12 19.51 15.96
N ARG A 363 -2.82 19.94 14.90
CA ARG A 363 -3.42 19.10 13.85
C ARG A 363 -3.59 19.89 12.56
N ALA A 364 -3.97 19.21 11.48
CA ALA A 364 -4.38 19.87 10.24
C ALA A 364 -5.67 20.72 10.43
N PRO A 365 -5.86 21.82 9.67
CA PRO A 365 -7.07 22.64 9.71
C PRO A 365 -8.37 21.86 9.56
N LYS A 366 -8.39 20.83 8.70
CA LYS A 366 -9.47 19.85 8.62
C LYS A 366 -8.90 18.44 8.73
N THR A 367 -9.58 17.59 9.48
CA THR A 367 -9.24 16.17 9.67
C THR A 367 -10.34 15.27 9.17
N THR A 368 -9.98 14.06 8.74
CA THR A 368 -10.91 13.03 8.30
C THR A 368 -10.57 11.71 9.01
N ALA A 369 -11.58 10.89 9.25
CA ALA A 369 -11.44 9.60 9.91
C ALA A 369 -11.38 8.46 8.89
N ASN A 370 -10.62 7.42 9.22
CA ASN A 370 -10.66 6.16 8.51
C ASN A 370 -11.85 5.33 8.99
N HIS A 371 -12.78 4.98 8.11
CA HIS A 371 -13.98 4.20 8.45
C HIS A 371 -13.76 2.68 8.38
N VAL A 372 -12.53 2.25 8.12
CA VAL A 372 -12.06 0.87 8.26
C VAL A 372 -10.81 0.82 9.14
N THR A 373 -10.31 -0.39 9.42
CA THR A 373 -9.04 -0.57 10.12
C THR A 373 -7.87 -0.15 9.22
N ALA A 374 -6.82 0.42 9.81
CA ALA A 374 -5.61 0.77 9.06
C ALA A 374 -4.61 -0.39 9.00
N TRP A 375 -4.86 -1.45 9.75
CA TRP A 375 -3.98 -2.62 9.80
C TRP A 375 -4.13 -3.46 8.55
N TRP A 376 -3.05 -4.16 8.19
CA TRP A 376 -3.14 -5.22 7.20
C TRP A 376 -3.75 -6.48 7.83
N ASP A 377 -5.08 -6.49 7.95
CA ASP A 377 -5.83 -7.50 8.69
C ASP A 377 -6.90 -8.21 7.86
N ALA A 378 -6.88 -7.97 6.54
CA ALA A 378 -7.82 -8.48 5.57
C ALA A 378 -9.29 -8.10 5.90
N SER A 379 -9.50 -6.89 6.43
CA SER A 379 -10.81 -6.38 6.86
C SER A 379 -11.84 -6.36 5.73
N GLN A 380 -11.40 -6.25 4.47
CA GLN A 380 -12.28 -6.37 3.30
C GLN A 380 -12.98 -7.74 3.25
N LEU A 381 -12.32 -8.81 3.74
CA LEU A 381 -12.90 -10.14 3.81
C LEU A 381 -13.58 -10.42 5.16
N TYR A 382 -12.97 -9.96 6.27
CA TYR A 382 -13.34 -10.40 7.62
C TYR A 382 -14.12 -9.37 8.45
N GLY A 383 -14.15 -8.10 8.06
CA GLY A 383 -14.83 -7.03 8.79
C GLY A 383 -13.87 -6.07 9.49
N TYR A 384 -14.38 -4.86 9.73
CA TYR A 384 -13.72 -3.74 10.41
C TYR A 384 -14.58 -3.14 11.53
N ASP A 385 -15.80 -3.64 11.73
CA ASP A 385 -16.73 -3.29 12.81
C ASP A 385 -17.84 -4.36 12.94
N GLU A 386 -18.76 -4.22 13.89
CA GLU A 386 -19.85 -5.19 14.10
C GLU A 386 -20.76 -5.32 12.88
N ARG A 387 -21.02 -4.21 12.20
CA ARG A 387 -21.96 -4.14 11.08
C ARG A 387 -21.40 -4.88 9.87
N SER A 388 -20.14 -4.64 9.52
CA SER A 388 -19.41 -5.35 8.47
C SER A 388 -19.19 -6.83 8.84
N GLY A 389 -18.92 -7.14 10.11
CA GLY A 389 -18.79 -8.52 10.58
C GLY A 389 -20.06 -9.36 10.40
N GLN A 390 -21.25 -8.76 10.56
CA GLN A 390 -22.55 -9.45 10.33
C GLN A 390 -22.78 -9.87 8.88
N ARG A 391 -22.07 -9.27 7.92
CA ARG A 391 -22.13 -9.61 6.50
C ARG A 391 -21.37 -10.90 6.18
N VAL A 392 -20.34 -11.21 6.96
CA VAL A 392 -19.45 -12.34 6.71
C VAL A 392 -20.16 -13.65 7.03
N LYS A 393 -20.52 -14.40 5.99
CA LYS A 393 -21.26 -15.67 6.11
C LYS A 393 -20.30 -16.81 6.39
N ARG A 394 -20.46 -17.47 7.54
CA ARG A 394 -19.75 -18.71 7.88
C ARG A 394 -20.56 -19.94 7.46
N ASP A 395 -19.88 -21.02 7.11
CA ASP A 395 -20.55 -22.28 6.75
C ASP A 395 -21.29 -22.84 7.99
N PRO A 396 -22.61 -23.10 7.91
CA PRO A 396 -23.36 -23.64 9.05
C PRO A 396 -22.92 -25.06 9.45
N ASN A 397 -22.33 -25.83 8.54
CA ASN A 397 -21.83 -27.18 8.82
C ASN A 397 -20.40 -27.19 9.37
N ASP A 398 -19.61 -26.16 9.08
CA ASP A 398 -18.29 -25.94 9.68
C ASP A 398 -18.03 -24.45 9.89
N ARG A 399 -18.28 -23.97 11.12
CA ARG A 399 -18.13 -22.55 11.47
C ARG A 399 -16.68 -22.04 11.43
N ALA A 400 -15.70 -22.90 11.16
CA ALA A 400 -14.34 -22.49 10.85
C ALA A 400 -14.20 -21.97 9.41
N LYS A 401 -15.13 -22.29 8.51
CA LYS A 401 -15.10 -21.92 7.08
C LYS A 401 -15.98 -20.73 6.77
N LEU A 402 -15.61 -20.02 5.70
CA LEU A 402 -16.49 -19.11 4.98
C LEU A 402 -17.50 -19.92 4.14
N LEU A 403 -18.75 -19.47 4.11
CA LEU A 403 -19.80 -20.11 3.32
C LEU A 403 -19.50 -19.92 1.83
N LEU A 404 -19.38 -21.03 1.09
CA LEU A 404 -19.28 -21.05 -0.35
C LEU A 404 -20.43 -21.89 -0.92
N LEU A 405 -21.23 -21.30 -1.82
CA LEU A 405 -22.32 -21.98 -2.50
C LEU A 405 -21.78 -22.77 -3.70
N PRO A 406 -22.07 -24.08 -3.81
CA PRO A 406 -21.59 -24.91 -4.91
C PRO A 406 -22.22 -24.47 -6.24
N THR A 407 -21.48 -24.63 -7.33
CA THR A 407 -21.92 -24.25 -8.69
C THR A 407 -22.61 -25.40 -9.43
N ALA A 408 -22.38 -26.65 -9.01
CA ALA A 408 -23.00 -27.88 -9.51
C ALA A 408 -22.80 -29.02 -8.48
N ALA A 409 -23.64 -30.06 -8.53
CA ALA A 409 -23.51 -31.26 -7.68
C ALA A 409 -22.74 -32.39 -8.40
N GLY A 410 -21.97 -33.19 -7.67
CA GLY A 410 -21.28 -34.38 -8.19
C GLY A 410 -19.75 -34.23 -8.37
N ALA A 411 -19.13 -35.16 -9.10
CA ALA A 411 -17.68 -35.26 -9.27
C ALA A 411 -17.02 -34.09 -10.03
N ASP A 412 -17.82 -33.26 -10.71
CA ASP A 412 -17.39 -32.04 -11.41
C ASP A 412 -17.66 -30.75 -10.61
N ALA A 413 -17.94 -30.85 -9.31
CA ALA A 413 -18.20 -29.69 -8.45
C ALA A 413 -16.99 -28.75 -8.44
N GLN A 414 -17.14 -27.58 -9.06
CA GLN A 414 -16.17 -26.50 -8.93
C GLN A 414 -16.22 -25.97 -7.50
N PRO A 415 -15.11 -25.40 -6.98
CA PRO A 415 -15.16 -24.72 -5.70
C PRO A 415 -16.26 -23.64 -5.74
N GLY A 416 -17.00 -23.51 -4.64
CA GLY A 416 -18.16 -22.62 -4.59
C GLY A 416 -17.81 -21.13 -4.74
N TYR A 417 -18.84 -20.30 -4.80
CA TYR A 417 -18.74 -18.84 -4.73
C TYR A 417 -19.33 -18.34 -3.42
N LEU A 418 -18.87 -17.19 -2.95
CA LEU A 418 -19.52 -16.46 -1.86
C LEU A 418 -21.03 -16.28 -2.18
N PRO A 419 -21.91 -16.37 -1.17
CA PRO A 419 -23.33 -16.10 -1.33
C PRO A 419 -23.56 -14.63 -1.73
N VAL A 420 -24.76 -14.29 -2.18
CA VAL A 420 -25.19 -12.90 -2.38
C VAL A 420 -25.80 -12.37 -1.10
N PHE A 421 -25.78 -11.05 -0.88
CA PHE A 421 -26.51 -10.44 0.24
C PHE A 421 -28.00 -10.80 0.25
N GLU A 422 -28.49 -11.12 1.44
CA GLU A 422 -29.91 -11.39 1.69
C GLU A 422 -30.63 -10.11 2.12
N SER A 423 -31.96 -10.08 2.01
CA SER A 423 -32.78 -8.91 2.37
C SER A 423 -32.64 -8.46 3.83
N GLY A 424 -32.19 -9.34 4.72
CA GLY A 424 -31.97 -9.04 6.14
C GLY A 424 -30.55 -8.57 6.47
N ASP A 425 -29.65 -8.55 5.48
CA ASP A 425 -28.26 -8.15 5.70
C ASP A 425 -28.14 -6.64 5.91
N PRO A 426 -27.25 -6.18 6.82
CA PRO A 426 -27.06 -4.77 7.09
C PRO A 426 -26.23 -4.15 5.95
N ILE A 427 -26.88 -3.81 4.84
CA ILE A 427 -26.23 -3.26 3.64
C ILE A 427 -26.85 -1.95 3.19
N ASN A 428 -26.06 -1.13 2.49
CA ASN A 428 -26.59 -0.13 1.60
C ASN A 428 -27.41 -0.82 0.49
N PRO A 429 -28.67 -0.39 0.22
CA PRO A 429 -29.50 -1.00 -0.82
C PRO A 429 -28.86 -1.01 -2.22
N GLU A 430 -27.93 -0.10 -2.54
CA GLU A 430 -27.20 -0.10 -3.81
C GLU A 430 -26.29 -1.34 -3.99
N TRP A 431 -26.03 -2.09 -2.92
CA TRP A 431 -25.22 -3.31 -2.92
C TRP A 431 -26.04 -4.59 -3.14
N ALA A 432 -27.36 -4.47 -3.35
CA ALA A 432 -28.20 -5.61 -3.67
C ALA A 432 -27.67 -6.37 -4.89
N GLY A 433 -27.65 -7.70 -4.79
CA GLY A 433 -27.12 -8.57 -5.84
C GLY A 433 -25.61 -8.78 -5.82
N GLN A 434 -24.86 -8.09 -4.95
CA GLN A 434 -23.41 -8.31 -4.75
C GLN A 434 -23.14 -9.52 -3.86
N GLU A 435 -21.94 -10.11 -3.96
CA GLU A 435 -21.50 -11.12 -3.00
C GLU A 435 -21.49 -10.55 -1.57
N ALA A 436 -21.90 -11.38 -0.60
CA ALA A 436 -21.90 -11.04 0.81
C ALA A 436 -20.47 -11.02 1.36
N THR A 437 -19.97 -9.83 1.63
CA THR A 437 -18.61 -9.56 2.11
C THR A 437 -18.61 -8.45 3.14
N ALA A 438 -17.51 -8.30 3.87
CA ALA A 438 -17.37 -7.24 4.86
C ALA A 438 -17.33 -5.83 4.23
N PHE A 439 -16.59 -5.67 3.13
CA PHE A 439 -16.47 -4.41 2.39
C PHE A 439 -17.06 -4.53 0.97
N PRO A 440 -18.30 -4.07 0.74
CA PRO A 440 -18.99 -4.20 -0.55
C PRO A 440 -19.04 -2.93 -1.41
N ASP A 441 -18.51 -1.80 -0.95
CA ASP A 441 -18.59 -0.53 -1.68
C ASP A 441 -17.77 -0.58 -3.00
N ASN A 442 -18.17 0.18 -4.02
CA ASN A 442 -17.52 0.25 -5.35
C ASN A 442 -17.16 -1.11 -5.97
N TRP A 443 -18.04 -2.10 -5.82
CA TRP A 443 -17.81 -3.49 -6.22
C TRP A 443 -17.54 -3.63 -7.73
N SER A 444 -16.52 -4.42 -8.08
CA SER A 444 -16.10 -4.66 -9.46
C SER A 444 -15.87 -6.16 -9.71
N ILE A 445 -15.72 -6.56 -10.97
CA ILE A 445 -15.34 -7.93 -11.32
C ILE A 445 -14.05 -8.40 -10.66
N GLY A 446 -13.12 -7.48 -10.44
CA GLY A 446 -11.87 -7.75 -9.72
C GLY A 446 -12.06 -8.04 -8.25
N LEU A 447 -12.96 -7.32 -7.58
CA LEU A 447 -13.29 -7.58 -6.18
C LEU A 447 -14.05 -8.89 -6.04
N SER A 448 -15.03 -9.15 -6.91
CA SER A 448 -15.67 -10.47 -6.98
C SER A 448 -14.64 -11.57 -7.17
N PHE A 449 -13.65 -11.40 -8.05
CA PHE A 449 -12.57 -12.36 -8.26
C PHE A 449 -11.76 -12.61 -6.99
N TYR A 450 -11.16 -11.57 -6.40
CA TYR A 450 -10.23 -11.73 -5.27
C TYR A 450 -10.92 -12.18 -3.98
N HIS A 451 -12.14 -11.70 -3.69
CA HIS A 451 -12.87 -12.18 -2.52
C HIS A 451 -13.21 -13.67 -2.64
N ASN A 452 -13.59 -14.15 -3.83
CA ASN A 452 -13.82 -15.58 -4.03
C ASN A 452 -12.52 -16.40 -3.98
N VAL A 453 -11.40 -15.88 -4.49
CA VAL A 453 -10.08 -16.55 -4.37
C VAL A 453 -9.67 -16.67 -2.90
N PHE A 454 -9.68 -15.58 -2.14
CA PHE A 454 -9.24 -15.61 -0.74
C PHE A 454 -10.23 -16.27 0.22
N ALA A 455 -11.52 -16.33 -0.12
CA ALA A 455 -12.46 -17.17 0.61
C ALA A 455 -12.17 -18.67 0.42
N ARG A 456 -11.73 -19.07 -0.79
CA ARG A 456 -11.26 -20.44 -1.05
C ARG A 456 -9.94 -20.72 -0.35
N GLU A 457 -9.01 -19.77 -0.32
CA GLU A 457 -7.73 -19.90 0.38
C GLU A 457 -7.93 -20.08 1.90
N HIS A 458 -8.81 -19.28 2.50
CA HIS A 458 -9.22 -19.46 3.90
C HIS A 458 -9.74 -20.89 4.16
N ASN A 459 -10.68 -21.36 3.33
CA ASN A 459 -11.25 -22.70 3.51
C ASN A 459 -10.22 -23.81 3.26
N ALA A 460 -9.26 -23.61 2.35
CA ALA A 460 -8.16 -24.53 2.08
C ALA A 460 -7.22 -24.64 3.29
N PHE A 461 -6.91 -23.53 3.97
CA PHE A 461 -6.16 -23.55 5.23
C PHE A 461 -6.92 -24.35 6.30
N VAL A 462 -8.22 -24.11 6.46
CA VAL A 462 -9.06 -24.85 7.41
C VAL A 462 -9.02 -26.35 7.13
N ASP A 463 -9.15 -26.76 5.86
CA ASP A 463 -9.08 -28.16 5.46
C ASP A 463 -7.70 -28.78 5.74
N ALA A 464 -6.62 -28.05 5.47
CA ALA A 464 -5.26 -28.49 5.79
C ALA A 464 -5.06 -28.67 7.31
N PHE A 465 -5.56 -27.73 8.12
CA PHE A 465 -5.51 -27.82 9.57
C PHE A 465 -6.30 -29.03 10.10
N ARG A 466 -7.49 -29.28 9.55
CA ARG A 466 -8.31 -30.45 9.91
C ARG A 466 -7.65 -31.77 9.51
N LYS A 467 -6.98 -31.81 8.35
CA LYS A 467 -6.18 -32.98 7.95
C LYS A 467 -5.04 -33.23 8.95
N GLN A 468 -4.33 -32.20 9.39
CA GLN A 468 -3.30 -32.32 10.42
C GLN A 468 -3.89 -32.77 11.76
N THR A 469 -5.07 -32.26 12.12
CA THR A 469 -5.81 -32.67 13.32
C THR A 469 -6.16 -34.15 13.31
N ALA A 470 -6.60 -34.69 12.16
CA ALA A 470 -6.91 -36.10 12.03
C ALA A 470 -5.67 -37.00 12.16
N LEU A 471 -4.51 -36.54 11.68
CA LEU A 471 -3.24 -37.28 11.77
C LEU A 471 -2.63 -37.24 13.17
N THR A 472 -2.74 -36.11 13.87
CA THR A 472 -2.04 -35.85 15.13
C THR A 472 -2.94 -35.15 16.16
N PRO A 473 -4.09 -35.75 16.54
CA PRO A 473 -5.12 -35.07 17.35
C PRO A 473 -4.62 -34.65 18.73
N ASP A 474 -3.68 -35.40 19.30
CA ASP A 474 -3.11 -35.21 20.63
C ASP A 474 -1.84 -34.35 20.64
N ALA A 475 -1.28 -34.02 19.48
CA ALA A 475 -0.09 -33.19 19.40
C ALA A 475 -0.40 -31.73 19.74
N ASP A 476 0.59 -31.03 20.28
CA ASP A 476 0.56 -29.58 20.46
C ASP A 476 0.37 -28.89 19.10
N SER A 477 -0.68 -28.07 18.98
CA SER A 477 -0.95 -27.31 17.75
C SER A 477 0.00 -26.14 17.54
N GLY A 478 0.77 -25.76 18.58
CA GLY A 478 1.58 -24.54 18.60
C GLY A 478 0.77 -23.27 18.90
N LEU A 479 -0.57 -23.35 18.90
CA LEU A 479 -1.42 -22.23 19.30
C LEU A 479 -1.32 -22.03 20.82
N ARG A 480 -1.42 -20.76 21.24
CA ARG A 480 -1.37 -20.36 22.65
C ARG A 480 -2.54 -19.44 22.98
N HIS A 481 -2.93 -19.45 24.25
CA HIS A 481 -3.97 -18.58 24.79
C HIS A 481 -3.28 -17.55 25.69
N PRO A 482 -3.32 -16.23 25.40
CA PRO A 482 -2.55 -15.25 26.17
C PRO A 482 -2.89 -15.22 27.67
N ALA A 483 -4.13 -15.56 28.05
CA ALA A 483 -4.52 -15.70 29.46
C ALA A 483 -3.99 -16.99 30.16
N GLU A 484 -3.63 -18.01 29.38
CA GLU A 484 -3.12 -19.31 29.85
C GLU A 484 -1.96 -19.77 28.95
N PRO A 485 -0.84 -19.03 28.88
CA PRO A 485 0.18 -19.20 27.84
C PRO A 485 0.95 -20.53 27.92
N ASP A 486 1.00 -21.18 29.09
CA ASP A 486 1.66 -22.49 29.25
C ASP A 486 0.74 -23.66 28.90
N ARG A 487 -0.55 -23.41 28.73
CA ARG A 487 -1.52 -24.46 28.43
C ARG A 487 -1.35 -24.92 26.99
N VAL A 488 -0.97 -26.17 26.82
CA VAL A 488 -0.93 -26.83 25.51
C VAL A 488 -2.35 -26.90 24.94
N ILE A 489 -2.53 -26.34 23.75
CA ILE A 489 -3.74 -26.50 22.94
C ILE A 489 -3.46 -27.60 21.93
N ARG A 490 -4.06 -28.78 22.13
CA ARG A 490 -3.89 -29.88 21.16
C ARG A 490 -4.71 -29.60 19.92
N TYR A 491 -4.33 -30.16 18.77
CA TYR A 491 -5.07 -29.99 17.53
C TYR A 491 -6.58 -30.28 17.68
N ARG A 492 -6.94 -31.34 18.42
CA ARG A 492 -8.36 -31.71 18.65
C ARG A 492 -9.14 -30.74 19.53
N ASP A 493 -8.44 -29.93 20.33
CA ASP A 493 -9.06 -28.99 21.27
C ASP A 493 -9.35 -27.62 20.63
N VAL A 494 -8.89 -27.38 19.39
CA VAL A 494 -9.11 -26.10 18.68
C VAL A 494 -10.55 -25.99 18.22
N MET A 495 -11.24 -24.98 18.75
CA MET A 495 -12.65 -24.73 18.43
C MET A 495 -12.81 -24.16 17.01
N PRO A 496 -13.94 -24.41 16.32
CA PRO A 496 -14.15 -23.87 14.97
C PRO A 496 -14.02 -22.34 14.87
N THR A 497 -14.48 -21.62 15.90
CA THR A 497 -14.35 -20.15 15.95
C THR A 497 -12.90 -19.71 16.08
N GLU A 498 -12.09 -20.41 16.87
CA GLU A 498 -10.65 -20.15 17.01
C GLU A 498 -9.93 -20.44 15.68
N LEU A 499 -10.26 -21.56 15.03
CA LEU A 499 -9.67 -21.92 13.75
C LEU A 499 -9.97 -20.90 12.64
N PHE A 500 -11.17 -20.31 12.64
CA PHE A 500 -11.49 -19.20 11.72
C PHE A 500 -10.56 -18.00 11.93
N GLU A 501 -10.32 -17.59 13.18
CA GLU A 501 -9.45 -16.45 13.48
C GLU A 501 -7.98 -16.76 13.19
N VAL A 502 -7.54 -18.00 13.38
CA VAL A 502 -6.22 -18.47 12.94
C VAL A 502 -6.11 -18.41 11.41
N ALA A 503 -7.13 -18.86 10.68
CA ALA A 503 -7.15 -18.75 9.23
C ALA A 503 -7.11 -17.28 8.76
N ARG A 504 -7.81 -16.37 9.46
CA ARG A 504 -7.69 -14.91 9.23
C ARG A 504 -6.25 -14.42 9.39
N LEU A 505 -5.55 -14.81 10.46
CA LEU A 505 -4.14 -14.42 10.67
C LEU A 505 -3.24 -14.85 9.50
N VAL A 506 -3.39 -16.10 9.07
CA VAL A 506 -2.58 -16.68 7.98
C VAL A 506 -2.88 -16.01 6.65
N VAL A 507 -4.16 -15.89 6.28
CA VAL A 507 -4.58 -15.26 5.02
C VAL A 507 -4.18 -13.77 4.97
N ALA A 508 -4.33 -13.03 6.07
CA ALA A 508 -3.88 -11.63 6.12
C ALA A 508 -2.36 -11.51 5.91
N ALA A 509 -1.56 -12.40 6.53
CA ALA A 509 -0.12 -12.44 6.34
C ALA A 509 0.28 -12.84 4.90
N GLU A 510 -0.46 -13.77 4.29
CA GLU A 510 -0.24 -14.18 2.90
C GLU A 510 -0.53 -13.04 1.92
N ILE A 511 -1.65 -12.33 2.10
CA ILE A 511 -1.99 -11.14 1.31
C ILE A 511 -0.86 -10.10 1.44
N ALA A 512 -0.38 -9.87 2.67
CA ALA A 512 0.75 -8.98 2.94
C ALA A 512 2.02 -9.38 2.20
N LYS A 513 2.32 -10.68 2.19
CA LYS A 513 3.47 -11.24 1.50
C LYS A 513 3.37 -11.04 -0.01
N ILE A 514 2.28 -11.48 -0.62
CA ILE A 514 2.05 -11.37 -2.08
C ILE A 514 2.18 -9.92 -2.51
N HIS A 515 1.58 -8.98 -1.77
CA HIS A 515 1.67 -7.58 -2.11
C HIS A 515 3.12 -7.05 -2.03
N THR A 516 3.86 -7.44 -1.00
CA THR A 516 5.22 -6.96 -0.75
C THR A 516 6.21 -7.49 -1.79
N ILE A 517 6.28 -8.80 -1.98
CA ILE A 517 7.36 -9.43 -2.78
C ILE A 517 6.95 -9.80 -4.21
N GLU A 518 5.65 -9.82 -4.53
CA GLU A 518 5.16 -10.06 -5.89
C GLU A 518 4.57 -8.81 -6.53
N TRP A 519 3.49 -8.24 -5.96
CA TRP A 519 2.81 -7.11 -6.60
C TRP A 519 3.70 -5.87 -6.71
N THR A 520 4.37 -5.48 -5.62
CA THR A 520 5.21 -4.26 -5.61
C THR A 520 6.44 -4.41 -6.48
N THR A 521 7.05 -5.60 -6.52
CA THR A 521 8.22 -5.87 -7.39
C THR A 521 7.86 -5.89 -8.86
N GLN A 522 6.61 -6.25 -9.21
CA GLN A 522 6.10 -6.11 -10.56
C GLN A 522 5.70 -4.66 -10.88
N LEU A 523 5.13 -3.90 -9.95
CA LEU A 523 4.82 -2.48 -10.17
C LEU A 523 6.09 -1.67 -10.45
N LEU A 524 7.11 -1.88 -9.61
CA LEU A 524 8.40 -1.19 -9.67
C LEU A 524 9.45 -2.14 -10.25
N TYR A 525 9.27 -2.51 -11.51
CA TYR A 525 10.02 -3.59 -12.18
C TYR A 525 11.49 -3.23 -12.45
N ASN A 526 12.34 -3.38 -11.43
CA ASN A 526 13.80 -3.27 -11.53
C ASN A 526 14.51 -4.05 -10.41
N GLU A 527 15.82 -4.25 -10.55
CA GLU A 527 16.61 -5.06 -9.61
C GLU A 527 16.74 -4.42 -8.20
N PRO A 528 16.97 -3.09 -8.04
CA PRO A 528 16.97 -2.46 -6.72
C PRO A 528 15.66 -2.68 -5.96
N MET A 529 14.50 -2.45 -6.59
CA MET A 529 13.21 -2.62 -5.94
C MET A 529 12.90 -4.10 -5.67
N ASN A 530 13.26 -5.01 -6.57
CA ASN A 530 13.15 -6.45 -6.30
C ASN A 530 13.92 -6.83 -5.03
N ARG A 531 15.18 -6.40 -4.89
CA ARG A 531 16.00 -6.68 -3.70
C ARG A 531 15.48 -5.97 -2.46
N GLY A 532 15.12 -4.70 -2.56
CA GLY A 532 14.65 -3.89 -1.43
C GLY A 532 13.35 -4.43 -0.84
N MET A 533 12.39 -4.84 -1.68
CA MET A 533 11.13 -5.41 -1.19
C MET A 533 11.30 -6.80 -0.58
N HIS A 534 12.16 -7.65 -1.16
CA HIS A 534 12.51 -8.94 -0.55
C HIS A 534 13.27 -8.75 0.77
N ALA A 535 14.16 -7.76 0.85
CA ALA A 535 14.86 -7.40 2.08
C ALA A 535 13.91 -6.88 3.16
N ASN A 536 12.88 -6.12 2.80
CA ASN A 536 11.84 -5.74 3.76
C ASN A 536 11.15 -6.99 4.33
N TRP A 537 10.80 -7.97 3.51
CA TRP A 537 10.12 -9.17 4.01
C TRP A 537 11.04 -10.13 4.77
N SER A 538 12.10 -10.62 4.13
CA SER A 538 12.95 -11.70 4.64
C SER A 538 14.30 -11.24 5.21
N GLY A 539 14.67 -9.98 5.00
CA GLY A 539 16.01 -9.47 5.30
C GLY A 539 17.04 -9.73 4.20
N ILE A 540 18.08 -8.90 4.17
CA ILE A 540 19.25 -9.09 3.29
C ILE A 540 20.02 -10.36 3.68
N PHE A 541 19.95 -10.76 4.95
CA PHE A 541 20.70 -11.90 5.52
C PHE A 541 19.84 -13.16 5.73
N GLU A 542 18.69 -13.30 5.05
CA GLU A 542 17.76 -14.45 5.22
C GLU A 542 18.46 -15.83 5.15
N LYS A 543 19.55 -15.94 4.38
CA LYS A 543 20.30 -17.19 4.16
C LYS A 543 21.39 -17.45 5.19
N GLN A 544 21.55 -16.55 6.15
CA GLN A 544 22.58 -16.55 7.19
C GLN A 544 21.89 -16.36 8.54
N GLU A 545 21.15 -17.39 8.98
CA GLU A 545 20.27 -17.35 10.16
C GLU A 545 20.93 -16.72 11.39
N LEU A 546 22.16 -17.13 11.73
CA LEU A 546 22.93 -16.58 12.84
C LEU A 546 23.22 -15.06 12.73
N VAL A 547 23.44 -14.57 11.51
CA VAL A 547 23.68 -13.14 11.25
C VAL A 547 22.36 -12.36 11.33
N ALA A 548 21.27 -12.94 10.83
CA ALA A 548 19.94 -12.37 10.91
C ALA A 548 19.47 -12.26 12.38
N ASP A 549 19.62 -13.32 13.18
CA ASP A 549 19.28 -13.34 14.60
C ASP A 549 20.09 -12.30 15.40
N ALA A 550 21.41 -12.22 15.15
CA ALA A 550 22.26 -11.22 15.78
C ALA A 550 21.86 -9.79 15.42
N LEU A 551 21.51 -9.53 14.15
CA LEU A 551 21.04 -8.22 13.70
C LEU A 551 19.66 -7.88 14.26
N GLN A 552 18.75 -8.85 14.37
CA GLN A 552 17.43 -8.66 14.98
C GLN A 552 17.55 -8.15 16.43
N GLU A 553 18.46 -8.73 17.22
CA GLU A 553 18.71 -8.28 18.59
C GLU A 553 19.41 -6.91 18.64
N VAL A 554 20.30 -6.59 17.68
CA VAL A 554 20.87 -5.23 17.56
C VAL A 554 19.77 -4.21 17.26
N VAL A 555 18.88 -4.51 16.31
CA VAL A 555 17.73 -3.66 15.95
C VAL A 555 16.80 -3.46 17.15
N ARG A 556 16.52 -4.52 17.92
CA ARG A 556 15.75 -4.44 19.17
C ARG A 556 16.39 -3.47 20.18
N ARG A 557 17.70 -3.61 20.45
CA ARG A 557 18.44 -2.72 21.36
C ARG A 557 18.46 -1.26 20.91
N LEU A 558 18.45 -1.03 19.59
CA LEU A 558 18.36 0.32 19.05
C LEU A 558 17.00 0.93 19.33
N ALA A 559 15.91 0.18 19.12
CA ALA A 559 14.54 0.62 19.40
C ALA A 559 14.32 0.97 20.88
N ASP A 560 15.07 0.37 21.80
CA ASP A 560 15.00 0.65 23.25
C ASP A 560 15.84 1.86 23.69
N SER A 561 16.56 2.50 22.78
CA SER A 561 17.41 3.65 23.11
C SER A 561 16.60 4.92 23.32
N GLU A 562 16.94 5.70 24.36
CA GLU A 562 16.43 7.08 24.54
C GLU A 562 17.02 8.08 23.52
N ASP A 563 18.08 7.70 22.79
CA ASP A 563 18.68 8.52 21.74
C ASP A 563 17.90 8.37 20.43
N ALA A 564 17.25 9.44 19.99
CA ALA A 564 16.41 9.44 18.79
C ALA A 564 17.15 9.02 17.50
N LYS A 565 18.46 9.30 17.40
CA LYS A 565 19.25 8.89 16.23
C LYS A 565 19.45 7.38 16.22
N LYS A 566 19.68 6.76 17.38
CA LYS A 566 19.76 5.31 17.54
C LYS A 566 18.40 4.64 17.32
N ALA A 567 17.37 5.12 18.03
CA ALA A 567 16.03 4.54 18.02
C ALA A 567 15.31 4.60 16.68
N ASN A 568 15.63 5.59 15.85
CA ASN A 568 14.93 5.79 14.58
C ASN A 568 15.85 5.61 13.37
N SER A 569 16.87 6.47 13.21
CA SER A 569 17.70 6.46 12.00
C SER A 569 18.57 5.21 11.88
N LEU A 570 19.25 4.83 12.97
CA LEU A 570 20.10 3.63 12.97
C LEU A 570 19.25 2.34 13.00
N TYR A 571 18.12 2.36 13.72
CA TYR A 571 17.12 1.30 13.66
C TYR A 571 16.66 1.05 12.22
N ALA A 572 16.17 2.09 11.53
CA ALA A 572 15.67 1.96 10.16
C ALA A 572 16.76 1.42 9.23
N ALA A 573 17.96 1.99 9.27
CA ALA A 573 19.09 1.55 8.45
C ALA A 573 19.42 0.06 8.60
N LEU A 574 19.22 -0.51 9.80
CA LEU A 574 19.59 -1.88 10.12
C LEU A 574 18.41 -2.87 10.08
N ALA A 575 17.16 -2.41 10.19
CA ALA A 575 15.97 -3.26 10.19
C ALA A 575 15.76 -4.02 8.87
N ALA A 576 16.26 -3.48 7.74
CA ALA A 576 16.27 -4.21 6.47
C ALA A 576 17.26 -5.40 6.44
N GLY A 577 18.20 -5.47 7.39
CA GLY A 577 19.15 -6.57 7.54
C GLY A 577 18.46 -7.90 7.87
N PRO A 578 17.75 -8.02 9.01
CA PRO A 578 16.95 -9.20 9.36
C PRO A 578 15.57 -9.23 8.67
N GLY A 579 15.13 -8.11 8.09
CA GLY A 579 13.78 -7.94 7.57
C GLY A 579 12.86 -7.34 8.64
N ILE A 580 11.77 -6.70 8.21
CA ILE A 580 10.79 -6.09 9.13
C ILE A 580 9.77 -7.10 9.63
N PHE A 581 9.56 -8.20 8.89
CA PHE A 581 8.63 -9.24 9.30
C PHE A 581 9.24 -10.12 10.38
N GLY A 582 8.52 -10.34 11.47
CA GLY A 582 8.97 -11.19 12.58
C GLY A 582 9.98 -10.53 13.53
N LEU A 583 10.29 -9.23 13.39
CA LEU A 583 11.13 -8.53 14.36
C LEU A 583 10.54 -8.68 15.78
N GLY A 584 11.43 -8.92 16.76
CA GLY A 584 11.07 -9.05 18.17
C GLY A 584 10.33 -10.34 18.54
N ASN A 585 10.22 -11.32 17.64
CA ASN A 585 9.62 -12.64 17.93
C ASN A 585 10.55 -13.61 18.68
N ARG A 586 11.78 -13.19 18.96
CA ARG A 586 12.83 -13.88 19.73
C ARG A 586 13.54 -12.84 20.60
N VAL A 587 13.91 -13.22 21.82
CA VAL A 587 14.57 -12.31 22.77
C VAL A 587 15.76 -13.01 23.44
N TYR A 588 16.96 -12.44 23.31
CA TYR A 588 18.20 -12.97 23.90
C TYR A 588 18.76 -12.04 24.99
N GLU A 589 18.03 -11.91 26.10
CA GLU A 589 18.42 -11.03 27.21
C GLU A 589 19.77 -11.41 27.84
N GLY A 590 20.60 -10.40 28.15
CA GLY A 590 21.86 -10.58 28.87
C GLY A 590 23.01 -11.13 28.01
N VAL A 591 22.78 -11.42 26.73
CA VAL A 591 23.81 -11.92 25.80
C VAL A 591 24.58 -10.74 25.18
N PRO A 592 25.92 -10.64 25.29
CA PRO A 592 26.69 -9.62 24.56
C PRO A 592 26.51 -9.78 23.04
N ILE A 593 26.62 -8.70 22.25
CA ILE A 593 26.42 -8.77 20.78
C ILE A 593 27.30 -9.85 20.12
N VAL A 594 28.54 -9.98 20.57
CA VAL A 594 29.49 -11.00 20.10
C VAL A 594 29.09 -12.44 20.46
N GLY A 595 28.23 -12.63 21.46
CA GLY A 595 27.72 -13.92 21.90
C GLY A 595 26.41 -14.33 21.22
N LEU A 596 25.78 -13.46 20.42
CA LEU A 596 24.51 -13.76 19.74
C LEU A 596 24.65 -14.81 18.63
N ILE A 597 25.86 -15.03 18.13
CA ILE A 597 26.17 -16.07 17.14
C ILE A 597 26.25 -17.48 17.76
N ASP A 598 26.15 -17.61 19.08
CA ASP A 598 26.13 -18.90 19.78
C ASP A 598 24.77 -19.60 19.56
N PRO A 599 24.74 -20.77 18.90
CA PRO A 599 23.51 -21.55 18.72
C PRO A 599 22.88 -22.04 20.04
N GLY A 600 23.63 -22.00 21.16
CA GLY A 600 23.17 -22.39 22.48
C GLY A 600 22.35 -21.32 23.22
N ASN A 601 22.15 -20.13 22.64
CA ASN A 601 21.37 -19.07 23.25
C ASN A 601 19.91 -19.49 23.45
N ILE A 602 19.39 -19.25 24.65
CA ILE A 602 18.00 -19.56 25.00
C ILE A 602 17.14 -18.36 24.61
N ASP A 603 16.17 -18.59 23.74
CA ASP A 603 15.10 -17.61 23.48
C ASP A 603 14.24 -17.44 24.73
N ARG A 604 14.13 -16.20 25.21
CA ARG A 604 13.38 -15.82 26.40
C ARG A 604 12.07 -15.09 26.08
N TRP A 605 11.69 -15.03 24.81
CA TRP A 605 10.40 -14.48 24.44
C TRP A 605 9.26 -15.21 25.20
N ASP A 606 8.31 -14.45 25.75
CA ASP A 606 7.27 -14.96 26.65
C ASP A 606 6.04 -14.04 26.58
N LEU A 607 4.86 -14.61 26.34
CA LEU A 607 3.56 -13.93 26.34
C LEU A 607 3.20 -13.30 27.69
N LYS A 608 3.83 -13.73 28.80
CA LYS A 608 3.62 -13.13 30.13
C LYS A 608 4.33 -11.79 30.30
N ASN A 609 5.29 -11.48 29.44
CA ASN A 609 5.99 -10.20 29.46
C ASN A 609 5.39 -9.27 28.39
N ASP A 610 4.76 -8.19 28.86
CA ASP A 610 4.16 -7.17 27.98
C ASP A 610 5.19 -6.55 27.01
N ASP A 611 6.48 -6.47 27.39
CA ASP A 611 7.53 -5.93 26.54
C ASP A 611 7.88 -6.86 25.36
N HIS A 612 7.51 -8.15 25.43
CA HIS A 612 7.78 -9.13 24.36
C HIS A 612 6.73 -9.11 23.25
N ILE A 613 5.46 -8.81 23.56
CA ILE A 613 4.33 -8.96 22.62
C ILE A 613 4.42 -8.00 21.43
N ASN A 614 4.82 -6.74 21.67
CA ASN A 614 5.08 -5.75 20.61
C ASN A 614 6.59 -5.43 20.44
N GLY A 615 7.49 -6.29 20.91
CA GLY A 615 8.93 -5.99 21.06
C GLY A 615 9.71 -5.67 19.78
N GLY A 616 9.16 -5.90 18.60
CA GLY A 616 9.75 -5.53 17.31
C GLY A 616 9.06 -4.38 16.58
N VAL A 617 8.07 -3.74 17.20
CA VAL A 617 7.33 -2.63 16.62
C VAL A 617 8.07 -1.32 16.85
N ASN A 618 8.14 -0.47 15.82
CA ASN A 618 8.68 0.88 15.94
C ASN A 618 7.81 1.88 15.17
N HIS A 619 7.25 2.84 15.90
CA HIS A 619 6.37 3.89 15.38
C HIS A 619 7.09 5.23 15.17
N PHE A 620 8.38 5.31 15.50
CA PHE A 620 9.21 6.51 15.31
C PHE A 620 8.64 7.78 15.96
N GLY A 621 7.98 7.65 17.12
CA GLY A 621 7.37 8.75 17.87
C GLY A 621 6.02 9.25 17.34
N SER A 622 5.50 8.69 16.25
CA SER A 622 4.19 9.03 15.68
C SER A 622 3.32 7.78 15.61
N PRO A 623 2.13 7.76 16.20
CA PRO A 623 1.29 6.56 16.17
C PRO A 623 0.90 6.16 14.75
N PHE A 624 0.74 4.85 14.54
CA PHE A 624 0.42 4.30 13.23
C PHE A 624 -1.03 4.63 12.83
N ASN A 625 -1.16 5.30 11.68
CA ASN A 625 -2.34 5.30 10.81
C ASN A 625 -1.91 5.70 9.39
N PHE A 626 -2.76 5.47 8.38
CA PHE A 626 -2.48 5.95 7.03
C PHE A 626 -2.49 7.49 6.98
N PRO A 627 -1.53 8.10 6.27
CA PRO A 627 -1.57 9.53 5.99
C PRO A 627 -2.45 9.83 4.78
N GLU A 628 -3.10 10.99 4.75
CA GLU A 628 -3.96 11.44 3.63
C GLU A 628 -3.24 11.42 2.27
N GLU A 629 -1.94 11.64 2.28
CA GLU A 629 -1.09 11.59 1.08
C GLU A 629 -0.96 10.17 0.54
N PHE A 630 -1.03 9.12 1.39
CA PHE A 630 -1.08 7.72 0.96
C PHE A 630 -2.32 7.46 0.11
N ILE A 631 -3.50 7.89 0.57
CA ILE A 631 -4.74 7.76 -0.21
C ILE A 631 -4.61 8.49 -1.55
N THR A 632 -3.99 9.68 -1.55
CA THR A 632 -3.81 10.50 -2.76
C THR A 632 -2.93 9.80 -3.80
N VAL A 633 -1.80 9.22 -3.41
CA VAL A 633 -0.89 8.54 -4.36
C VAL A 633 -1.42 7.19 -4.83
N TYR A 634 -2.40 6.60 -4.12
CA TYR A 634 -3.06 5.35 -4.51
C TYR A 634 -4.32 5.53 -5.39
N ARG A 635 -4.59 6.74 -5.90
CA ARG A 635 -5.65 7.00 -6.91
C ARG A 635 -5.24 6.52 -8.30
N LEU A 636 -5.04 5.22 -8.45
CA LEU A 636 -4.46 4.56 -9.63
C LEU A 636 -5.51 4.10 -10.67
N HIS A 637 -6.64 4.80 -10.78
CA HIS A 637 -7.72 4.47 -11.73
C HIS A 637 -7.30 4.31 -13.20
N PRO A 638 -6.27 5.03 -13.73
CA PRO A 638 -5.78 4.81 -15.10
C PRO A 638 -5.26 3.38 -15.38
N LEU A 639 -5.03 2.55 -14.35
CA LEU A 639 -4.66 1.15 -14.53
C LEU A 639 -5.78 0.32 -15.17
N LEU A 640 -7.06 0.68 -14.97
CA LEU A 640 -8.18 -0.12 -15.48
C LEU A 640 -8.33 0.03 -17.00
N PRO A 641 -8.51 -1.04 -17.79
CA PRO A 641 -9.00 -0.90 -19.15
C PRO A 641 -10.51 -0.56 -19.15
N ASP A 642 -11.04 -0.05 -20.27
CA ASP A 642 -12.49 0.12 -20.44
C ASP A 642 -13.18 -1.22 -20.75
N LEU A 643 -12.52 -2.10 -21.51
CA LEU A 643 -13.01 -3.42 -21.93
C LEU A 643 -12.05 -4.53 -21.47
N ILE A 644 -12.59 -5.67 -21.03
CA ILE A 644 -11.85 -6.90 -20.72
C ILE A 644 -11.89 -7.85 -21.92
N ASP A 645 -10.71 -8.32 -22.33
CA ASP A 645 -10.52 -9.35 -23.34
C ASP A 645 -10.84 -10.73 -22.75
N TYR A 646 -12.11 -11.12 -22.80
CA TYR A 646 -12.58 -12.37 -22.20
C TYR A 646 -12.11 -13.60 -22.99
N ARG A 647 -11.62 -14.61 -22.27
CA ARG A 647 -11.03 -15.87 -22.77
C ARG A 647 -11.55 -17.05 -21.98
N GLU A 648 -11.59 -18.21 -22.62
CA GLU A 648 -12.04 -19.46 -22.01
C GLU A 648 -10.84 -20.40 -21.79
N TRP A 649 -10.58 -20.79 -20.54
CA TRP A 649 -9.45 -21.63 -20.13
C TRP A 649 -9.49 -23.03 -20.77
N ASN A 650 -10.66 -23.67 -20.78
CA ASN A 650 -10.85 -25.06 -21.20
C ASN A 650 -11.21 -25.23 -22.69
N ARG A 651 -11.08 -24.19 -23.51
CA ARG A 651 -11.31 -24.26 -24.95
C ARG A 651 -10.08 -23.80 -25.73
N GLU A 652 -10.06 -22.54 -26.16
CA GLU A 652 -8.96 -21.94 -26.91
C GLU A 652 -8.42 -20.74 -26.11
N PRO A 653 -7.54 -20.97 -25.12
CA PRO A 653 -7.16 -19.95 -24.13
C PRO A 653 -6.41 -18.75 -24.70
N ASN A 654 -5.99 -18.81 -25.98
CA ASN A 654 -5.36 -17.70 -26.71
C ASN A 654 -6.37 -16.81 -27.47
N VAL A 655 -7.62 -17.26 -27.65
CA VAL A 655 -8.62 -16.56 -28.48
C VAL A 655 -9.46 -15.61 -27.62
N ILE A 656 -9.65 -14.37 -28.09
CA ILE A 656 -10.61 -13.44 -27.48
C ILE A 656 -12.02 -13.89 -27.90
N ARG A 657 -12.86 -14.20 -26.92
CA ARG A 657 -14.25 -14.61 -27.13
C ARG A 657 -15.20 -13.42 -27.09
N GLN A 658 -14.97 -12.46 -26.21
CA GLN A 658 -15.80 -11.27 -26.02
C GLN A 658 -14.94 -10.08 -25.59
N LYS A 659 -15.41 -8.87 -25.85
CA LYS A 659 -14.86 -7.62 -25.32
C LYS A 659 -15.85 -7.09 -24.29
N VAL A 660 -15.67 -7.50 -23.04
CA VAL A 660 -16.65 -7.26 -21.96
C VAL A 660 -16.42 -5.87 -21.37
N PRO A 661 -17.37 -4.93 -21.44
CA PRO A 661 -17.22 -3.62 -20.80
C PRO A 661 -17.08 -3.77 -19.28
N VAL A 662 -16.09 -3.11 -18.68
CA VAL A 662 -15.88 -3.18 -17.22
C VAL A 662 -17.12 -2.65 -16.48
N ILE A 663 -17.76 -1.62 -17.02
CA ILE A 663 -19.00 -1.03 -16.49
C ILE A 663 -20.18 -2.01 -16.44
N ASP A 664 -20.22 -3.00 -17.34
CA ASP A 664 -21.23 -4.07 -17.32
C ASP A 664 -20.93 -5.16 -16.29
N THR A 665 -19.79 -5.05 -15.61
CA THR A 665 -19.35 -5.92 -14.52
C THR A 665 -19.09 -5.13 -13.23
N PHE A 666 -19.85 -4.05 -13.04
CA PHE A 666 -19.80 -3.20 -11.85
C PHE A 666 -21.02 -3.44 -10.95
N ARG A 667 -20.85 -3.30 -9.64
CA ARG A 667 -21.87 -3.58 -8.61
C ARG A 667 -22.40 -5.01 -8.70
N GLY A 668 -23.70 -5.26 -8.42
CA GLY A 668 -24.30 -6.59 -8.47
C GLY A 668 -24.14 -7.33 -9.81
N LYS A 669 -23.87 -6.61 -10.92
CA LYS A 669 -23.58 -7.25 -12.22
C LYS A 669 -22.26 -8.03 -12.20
N ALA A 670 -21.28 -7.60 -11.41
CA ALA A 670 -19.99 -8.29 -11.25
C ALA A 670 -20.19 -9.73 -10.78
N THR A 671 -21.06 -9.92 -9.78
CA THR A 671 -21.39 -11.22 -9.19
C THR A 671 -22.03 -12.16 -10.20
N GLY A 672 -22.98 -11.65 -10.99
CA GLY A 672 -23.58 -12.40 -12.09
C GLY A 672 -22.55 -12.83 -13.12
N ALA A 673 -21.71 -11.88 -13.57
CA ALA A 673 -20.67 -12.13 -14.56
C ALA A 673 -19.59 -13.12 -14.07
N MET A 674 -19.21 -13.06 -12.79
CA MET A 674 -18.27 -14.02 -12.17
C MET A 674 -18.82 -15.45 -12.21
N ARG A 675 -20.09 -15.62 -11.81
CA ARG A 675 -20.75 -16.94 -11.77
C ARG A 675 -21.03 -17.51 -13.16
N GLU A 676 -21.48 -16.68 -14.10
CA GLU A 676 -21.78 -17.08 -15.48
C GLU A 676 -20.52 -17.52 -16.23
N LYS A 677 -19.44 -16.73 -16.12
CA LYS A 677 -18.24 -16.92 -16.95
C LYS A 677 -17.14 -17.70 -16.26
N GLY A 678 -17.16 -17.80 -14.93
CA GLY A 678 -16.27 -18.66 -14.16
C GLY A 678 -14.93 -18.03 -13.80
N LEU A 679 -14.49 -18.28 -12.56
CA LEU A 679 -13.26 -17.70 -11.98
C LEU A 679 -12.00 -17.97 -12.82
N SER A 680 -11.80 -19.19 -13.33
CA SER A 680 -10.62 -19.54 -14.14
C SER A 680 -10.54 -18.76 -15.47
N ASN A 681 -11.68 -18.48 -16.08
CA ASN A 681 -11.75 -17.70 -17.31
C ASN A 681 -11.42 -16.24 -17.04
N TRP A 682 -11.93 -15.67 -15.95
CA TRP A 682 -11.57 -14.33 -15.48
C TRP A 682 -10.09 -14.21 -15.13
N ALA A 683 -9.52 -15.19 -14.42
CA ALA A 683 -8.09 -15.25 -14.13
C ALA A 683 -7.25 -15.20 -15.42
N LEU A 684 -7.57 -16.06 -16.39
CA LEU A 684 -6.87 -16.10 -17.68
C LEU A 684 -7.02 -14.78 -18.45
N SER A 685 -8.22 -14.23 -18.49
CA SER A 685 -8.54 -13.00 -19.24
C SER A 685 -7.76 -11.80 -18.68
N MET A 686 -7.89 -11.55 -17.38
CA MET A 686 -7.22 -10.44 -16.71
C MET A 686 -5.70 -10.65 -16.62
N GLY A 687 -5.25 -11.90 -16.46
CA GLY A 687 -3.82 -12.23 -16.40
C GLY A 687 -3.08 -12.03 -17.73
N ARG A 688 -3.80 -12.07 -18.86
CA ARG A 688 -3.23 -11.92 -20.22
C ARG A 688 -3.46 -10.57 -20.86
N GLN A 689 -4.25 -9.70 -20.24
CA GLN A 689 -4.45 -8.34 -20.70
C GLN A 689 -3.51 -7.40 -19.93
N ARG A 690 -2.85 -6.49 -20.65
CA ARG A 690 -2.06 -5.42 -20.02
C ARG A 690 -2.99 -4.43 -19.34
N LEU A 691 -2.58 -3.93 -18.18
CA LEU A 691 -3.28 -2.80 -17.56
C LEU A 691 -2.89 -1.47 -18.23
N GLY A 692 -3.58 -0.38 -17.92
CA GLY A 692 -3.24 0.95 -18.44
C GLY A 692 -2.05 1.62 -17.73
N ALA A 693 -1.19 2.30 -18.48
CA ALA A 693 -0.07 3.05 -17.93
C ALA A 693 -0.57 4.27 -17.12
N LEU A 694 0.12 4.60 -16.02
CA LEU A 694 -0.15 5.80 -15.22
C LEU A 694 0.41 7.04 -15.92
N THR A 695 -0.37 7.63 -16.81
CA THR A 695 0.02 8.82 -17.58
C THR A 695 -1.20 9.70 -17.88
N LEU A 696 -0.95 10.94 -18.31
CA LEU A 696 -2.00 11.84 -18.78
C LEU A 696 -2.74 11.22 -19.98
N GLN A 697 -4.02 11.61 -20.11
CA GLN A 697 -4.91 11.16 -21.17
C GLN A 697 -5.03 9.63 -21.24
N ASN A 698 -5.07 8.99 -20.07
CA ASN A 698 -5.19 7.55 -19.95
C ASN A 698 -6.19 7.10 -18.88
N HIS A 699 -7.13 7.95 -18.48
CA HIS A 699 -8.23 7.61 -17.57
C HIS A 699 -9.40 6.96 -18.33
N PRO A 700 -9.99 5.85 -17.83
CA PRO A 700 -11.13 5.18 -18.48
C PRO A 700 -12.31 6.13 -18.69
N GLN A 701 -12.92 6.09 -19.87
CA GLN A 701 -14.03 6.98 -20.20
C GLN A 701 -15.27 6.66 -19.36
N PHE A 702 -15.51 5.38 -19.05
CA PHE A 702 -16.67 4.98 -18.26
C PHE A 702 -16.63 5.54 -16.82
N LEU A 703 -15.44 5.77 -16.25
CA LEU A 703 -15.30 6.35 -14.90
C LEU A 703 -15.63 7.85 -14.85
N GLN A 704 -15.51 8.55 -15.98
CA GLN A 704 -15.91 9.96 -16.09
C GLN A 704 -17.42 10.15 -16.31
N ASN A 705 -18.13 9.05 -16.62
CA ASN A 705 -19.54 9.02 -16.98
C ASN A 705 -20.32 7.95 -16.17
N LEU A 706 -19.81 7.59 -14.98
CA LEU A 706 -20.43 6.57 -14.16
C LEU A 706 -21.79 7.05 -13.63
N THR A 707 -22.86 6.34 -13.98
CA THR A 707 -24.20 6.64 -13.45
C THR A 707 -24.28 6.33 -11.96
N MET A 708 -24.62 7.34 -11.16
CA MET A 708 -24.81 7.23 -9.72
C MET A 708 -26.29 7.52 -9.40
N ASN A 709 -27.13 6.47 -9.31
CA ASN A 709 -28.59 6.63 -9.16
C ASN A 709 -29.02 7.55 -8.01
N ARG A 710 -28.28 7.53 -6.90
CA ARG A 710 -28.53 8.41 -5.75
C ARG A 710 -28.21 9.89 -6.01
N LEU A 711 -27.28 10.18 -6.92
CA LEU A 711 -26.93 11.52 -7.35
C LEU A 711 -27.82 11.86 -8.56
N GLN A 712 -29.04 12.30 -8.28
CA GLN A 712 -30.00 12.67 -9.33
C GLN A 712 -29.45 13.90 -10.09
N SER A 713 -28.81 13.66 -11.24
CA SER A 713 -28.34 14.71 -12.14
C SER A 713 -29.31 14.87 -13.32
N PRO A 714 -29.73 16.11 -13.67
CA PRO A 714 -30.52 16.36 -14.87
C PRO A 714 -29.69 16.20 -16.15
N THR A 715 -28.37 16.31 -16.07
CA THR A 715 -27.43 15.99 -17.15
C THR A 715 -27.15 14.48 -17.15
N LYS A 716 -27.56 13.78 -18.22
CA LYS A 716 -27.39 12.33 -18.40
C LYS A 716 -26.26 12.00 -19.36
#